data_AF-A0A2R7REH8-F1
#
_entry.id   AF-A0A2R7REH8-F1
#
_cell.length_a   1.000
_cell.length_b   1.000
_cell.length_c   1.000
_cell.angle_alpha   90.00
_cell.angle_beta   90.00
_cell.angle_gamma   90.00
#
_symmetry.space_group_name_H-M   'P 1'
#
loop_
_entity.id
_entity.type
_entity.pdbx_description
1 polymer ?
#
loop_
_entity_poly.entity_id
_entity_poly.type
_entity_poly.pdbx_seq_one_letter_code
_entity_poly.pdbx_strand_id
1 'polypeptide(L)'
;MPRDNTPTHAPNSDVLFNSFVNPPMSARPRAWWHWMDGNVDQSGIEKDLKWLAASGAGGVQAFTGSMGLPQYTPERVAFRSPAWQSAMRCAATAADRLGLELAVATSAGWSATGGPWVRPAAGMKKLVWSVTNVSAGQGERVIVAAPPSSSGPYQDVPFAAIRKDPIGVPDHYEDIAVLALPRRDGHLPLVPARIGASSQTSGDRTLDTLADGRYWPPVELRDEGPAGWLVAEFDDPTQVSSVRVGLPAARGFGVRPAPRARLEASHDGVTFSAVVDLPASASPVRSASFPPVTAKFFRLALEAGTAGSIPVAPGVKPLSLPAAAGSGAMFNVSALGLFSGARITRAEEKAGYAPVPDFYALDGDPVNAADAVRPEDVIDVTSHLGADGTLDWLPDEGEWTVLRFGHSLTGHLNAPAPEDATGLEVDKLDAGLVTEYFENYLRFFQEALGGELLGPKGVSALLSDSIESGPQNWTAAMRKEFEVRRGYDLLPWLPAVTGIIVGDAQQSDAFLWDLRKTISGLLAENHYGAIAGIARERGMTYYAEALEDHRPQLGDDLEMRSHADIPMGAMWCFEPETGPQATYVADLRGAASVAHVYGKAATGAESMSAFGKPFFFTPRKLKPIVDMEFVLGVNLINIHTSPHQPDAVPKPGITLSPYLGQSFSRNETWAHAAKPWLDYMARCSHLLQQGTHAADVAYFYGEEAPVTGVFGDSAPEVPEGHGFDFINLDGLLNHVTVTPDGGLLTTGGTHYRLLYLGGSSRRMTLTAVRRIAELLDAGATVAGWRPES
;
A
#
# COMPACT_ATOMS: atom_id res chain seq x y z
N MET A 1 52.78 -17.94 8.87
CA MET A 1 51.63 -18.57 8.20
C MET A 1 51.06 -19.66 9.11
N PRO A 2 49.89 -19.46 9.71
CA PRO A 2 49.00 -20.56 10.05
C PRO A 2 48.05 -20.81 8.87
N ARG A 3 47.83 -22.09 8.54
CA ARG A 3 46.87 -22.52 7.52
C ARG A 3 45.47 -22.28 8.06
N ASP A 4 44.70 -21.49 7.32
CA ASP A 4 43.26 -21.39 7.48
C ASP A 4 42.66 -22.75 7.13
N ASN A 5 41.99 -23.36 8.11
CA ASN A 5 41.42 -24.70 8.04
C ASN A 5 39.90 -24.57 8.23
N THR A 6 39.29 -23.60 7.57
CA THR A 6 37.84 -23.52 7.40
C THR A 6 37.42 -24.63 6.43
N PRO A 7 36.58 -25.59 6.85
CA PRO A 7 36.09 -26.61 5.93
C PRO A 7 35.08 -25.95 4.99
N THR A 8 35.53 -25.50 3.83
CA THR A 8 34.66 -25.31 2.67
C THR A 8 34.18 -26.71 2.25
N HIS A 9 33.06 -27.16 2.81
CA HIS A 9 32.34 -28.30 2.26
C HIS A 9 31.77 -27.87 0.90
N ALA A 10 32.60 -27.91 -0.13
CA ALA A 10 32.10 -27.97 -1.49
C ALA A 10 31.13 -29.17 -1.53
N PRO A 11 29.87 -28.98 -1.94
CA PRO A 11 28.94 -30.09 -2.04
C PRO A 11 29.58 -31.15 -2.92
N ASN A 12 29.58 -32.40 -2.46
CA ASN A 12 30.09 -33.53 -3.25
C ASN A 12 29.49 -33.41 -4.66
N SER A 13 30.34 -33.31 -5.69
CA SER A 13 29.91 -33.03 -7.07
C SER A 13 28.82 -33.99 -7.54
N ASP A 14 28.88 -35.23 -7.06
CA ASP A 14 27.89 -36.26 -7.36
C ASP A 14 26.54 -35.97 -6.69
N VAL A 15 26.53 -35.41 -5.47
CA VAL A 15 25.32 -35.01 -4.75
C VAL A 15 24.65 -33.81 -5.43
N LEU A 16 25.42 -32.79 -5.84
CA LEU A 16 24.89 -31.63 -6.55
C LEU A 16 24.34 -32.03 -7.94
N PHE A 17 25.07 -32.88 -8.68
CA PHE A 17 24.59 -33.39 -9.97
C PHE A 17 23.31 -34.21 -9.81
N ASN A 18 23.25 -35.12 -8.84
CA ASN A 18 22.06 -35.95 -8.61
C ASN A 18 20.83 -35.12 -8.21
N SER A 19 21.02 -34.10 -7.37
CA SER A 19 19.94 -33.18 -6.99
C SER A 19 19.58 -32.19 -8.09
N PHE A 20 20.49 -31.85 -9.01
CA PHE A 20 20.15 -31.15 -10.24
C PHE A 20 19.35 -32.04 -11.20
N VAL A 21 19.68 -33.32 -11.36
CA VAL A 21 18.89 -34.22 -12.22
C VAL A 21 17.50 -34.43 -11.64
N ASN A 22 17.40 -34.59 -10.31
CA ASN A 22 16.17 -34.79 -9.56
C ASN A 22 16.02 -33.73 -8.44
N PRO A 23 15.51 -32.52 -8.76
CA PRO A 23 15.36 -31.44 -7.79
C PRO A 23 14.49 -31.82 -6.58
N PRO A 24 14.88 -31.39 -5.37
CA PRO A 24 14.08 -31.57 -4.16
C PRO A 24 12.77 -30.77 -4.22
N MET A 25 11.80 -31.11 -3.38
CA MET A 25 10.51 -30.41 -3.31
C MET A 25 10.64 -28.93 -2.96
N SER A 26 11.64 -28.55 -2.16
CA SER A 26 11.94 -27.15 -1.81
C SER A 26 12.21 -26.28 -3.05
N ALA A 27 12.80 -26.85 -4.10
CA ALA A 27 13.13 -26.15 -5.34
C ALA A 27 12.00 -26.21 -6.38
N ARG A 28 10.93 -26.99 -6.14
CA ARG A 28 9.85 -27.12 -7.13
C ARG A 28 8.92 -25.91 -7.10
N PRO A 29 8.44 -25.45 -8.28
CA PRO A 29 7.55 -24.30 -8.37
C PRO A 29 6.21 -24.58 -7.68
N ARG A 30 5.63 -23.56 -7.07
CA ARG A 30 4.25 -23.55 -6.59
C ARG A 30 3.33 -22.95 -7.66
N ALA A 31 2.02 -23.05 -7.47
CA ALA A 31 1.04 -22.38 -8.31
C ALA A 31 -0.05 -21.69 -7.47
N TRP A 32 -0.40 -20.47 -7.82
CA TRP A 32 -1.57 -19.80 -7.24
C TRP A 32 -2.83 -20.50 -7.75
N TRP A 33 -3.68 -20.96 -6.83
CA TRP A 33 -4.82 -21.82 -7.12
C TRP A 33 -6.11 -21.12 -6.69
N HIS A 34 -6.68 -20.37 -7.63
CA HIS A 34 -7.84 -19.52 -7.37
C HIS A 34 -9.15 -20.29 -7.47
N TRP A 35 -9.95 -20.22 -6.41
CA TRP A 35 -11.33 -20.70 -6.39
C TRP A 35 -12.26 -19.52 -6.67
N MET A 36 -12.78 -19.46 -7.90
CA MET A 36 -13.47 -18.27 -8.40
C MET A 36 -14.98 -18.35 -8.25
N ASP A 37 -15.58 -17.34 -7.61
CA ASP A 37 -17.02 -17.12 -7.51
C ASP A 37 -17.80 -18.33 -6.94
N GLY A 38 -17.15 -19.11 -6.07
CA GLY A 38 -17.71 -20.32 -5.47
C GLY A 38 -17.87 -21.51 -6.43
N ASN A 39 -17.31 -21.44 -7.65
CA ASN A 39 -17.31 -22.56 -8.59
C ASN A 39 -16.27 -23.61 -8.17
N VAL A 40 -16.61 -24.43 -7.17
CA VAL A 40 -15.70 -25.42 -6.58
C VAL A 40 -16.37 -26.79 -6.48
N ASP A 41 -15.68 -27.84 -6.91
CA ASP A 41 -16.09 -29.22 -6.67
C ASP A 41 -14.90 -30.15 -6.33
N GLN A 42 -15.15 -31.18 -5.52
CA GLN A 42 -14.10 -32.07 -5.01
C GLN A 42 -13.43 -32.91 -6.11
N SER A 43 -14.16 -33.24 -7.18
CA SER A 43 -13.63 -34.04 -8.29
C SER A 43 -12.60 -33.25 -9.10
N GLY A 44 -12.89 -31.98 -9.37
CA GLY A 44 -12.00 -31.02 -10.00
C GLY A 44 -10.78 -30.74 -9.12
N ILE A 45 -10.95 -30.60 -7.80
CA ILE A 45 -9.84 -30.44 -6.84
C ILE A 45 -8.86 -31.61 -6.97
N GLU A 46 -9.39 -32.83 -6.90
CA GLU A 46 -8.60 -34.05 -7.04
C GLU A 46 -7.87 -34.12 -8.39
N LYS A 47 -8.52 -33.70 -9.49
CA LYS A 47 -7.91 -33.68 -10.83
C LYS A 47 -6.84 -32.60 -10.98
N ASP A 48 -7.05 -31.41 -10.42
CA ASP A 48 -6.09 -30.32 -10.43
C ASP A 48 -4.81 -30.72 -9.71
N LEU A 49 -4.92 -31.16 -8.45
CA LEU A 49 -3.76 -31.51 -7.64
C LEU A 49 -3.01 -32.73 -8.20
N LYS A 50 -3.73 -33.73 -8.73
CA LYS A 50 -3.08 -34.88 -9.41
C LYS A 50 -2.29 -34.45 -10.64
N TRP A 51 -2.84 -33.54 -11.45
CA TRP A 51 -2.14 -33.03 -12.63
C TRP A 51 -0.91 -32.21 -12.24
N LEU A 52 -1.01 -31.33 -11.25
CA LEU A 52 0.11 -30.53 -10.74
C LEU A 52 1.23 -31.41 -10.17
N ALA A 53 0.87 -32.38 -9.31
CA ALA A 53 1.83 -33.34 -8.76
C ALA A 53 2.52 -34.17 -9.86
N ALA A 54 1.75 -34.72 -10.81
CA ALA A 54 2.31 -35.48 -11.93
C ALA A 54 3.19 -34.63 -12.85
N SER A 55 2.90 -33.33 -12.95
CA SER A 55 3.71 -32.36 -13.70
C SER A 55 4.97 -31.93 -12.93
N GLY A 56 5.08 -32.24 -11.64
CA GLY A 56 6.26 -31.93 -10.82
C GLY A 56 6.20 -30.59 -10.10
N ALA A 57 5.00 -30.09 -9.77
CA ALA A 57 4.82 -28.95 -8.88
C ALA A 57 5.22 -29.29 -7.43
N GLY A 58 5.62 -28.27 -6.68
CA GLY A 58 5.98 -28.34 -5.26
C GLY A 58 4.79 -28.12 -4.31
N GLY A 59 3.78 -27.39 -4.77
CA GLY A 59 2.62 -27.04 -3.96
C GLY A 59 1.65 -26.11 -4.68
N VAL A 60 0.62 -25.69 -3.96
CA VAL A 60 -0.38 -24.71 -4.39
C VAL A 60 -0.66 -23.69 -3.29
N GLN A 61 -1.07 -22.48 -3.68
CA GLN A 61 -1.45 -21.41 -2.77
C GLN A 61 -2.90 -21.03 -3.06
N ALA A 62 -3.81 -21.36 -2.15
CA ALA A 62 -5.25 -21.30 -2.39
C ALA A 62 -5.84 -19.92 -2.08
N PHE A 63 -6.68 -19.42 -3.00
CA PHE A 63 -7.40 -18.15 -2.88
C PHE A 63 -8.90 -18.36 -3.02
N THR A 64 -9.71 -17.62 -2.25
CA THR A 64 -11.17 -17.58 -2.42
C THR A 64 -11.55 -16.24 -3.07
N GLY A 65 -11.57 -16.18 -4.41
CA GLY A 65 -11.73 -14.95 -5.18
C GLY A 65 -13.13 -14.78 -5.79
N SER A 66 -13.47 -13.55 -6.16
CA SER A 66 -14.76 -13.21 -6.80
C SER A 66 -14.58 -12.14 -7.86
N MET A 67 -14.80 -12.48 -9.13
CA MET A 67 -14.68 -11.53 -10.25
C MET A 67 -15.93 -11.51 -11.13
N GLY A 68 -17.03 -12.09 -10.65
CA GLY A 68 -18.31 -12.13 -11.36
C GLY A 68 -18.38 -13.20 -12.45
N LEU A 69 -17.67 -14.32 -12.31
CA LEU A 69 -17.77 -15.43 -13.26
C LEU A 69 -19.18 -16.04 -13.29
N PRO A 70 -19.60 -16.61 -14.45
CA PRO A 70 -20.78 -17.45 -14.52
C PRO A 70 -20.72 -18.62 -13.54
N GLN A 71 -21.89 -19.11 -13.15
CA GLN A 71 -21.99 -20.33 -12.36
C GLN A 71 -21.87 -21.57 -13.26
N TYR A 72 -20.91 -22.44 -12.95
CA TYR A 72 -20.64 -23.70 -13.65
C TYR A 72 -20.93 -24.93 -12.79
N THR A 73 -20.91 -24.80 -11.47
CA THR A 73 -21.29 -25.86 -10.53
C THR A 73 -22.79 -25.83 -10.22
N PRO A 74 -23.41 -26.95 -9.76
CA PRO A 74 -24.83 -26.96 -9.36
C PRO A 74 -25.18 -25.87 -8.34
N GLU A 75 -24.28 -25.61 -7.40
CA GLU A 75 -24.38 -24.55 -6.40
C GLU A 75 -23.01 -23.87 -6.21
N ARG A 76 -23.03 -22.59 -5.82
CA ARG A 76 -21.83 -21.86 -5.45
C ARG A 76 -21.43 -22.19 -4.01
N VAL A 77 -20.17 -22.52 -3.81
CA VAL A 77 -19.60 -22.81 -2.50
C VAL A 77 -19.33 -21.50 -1.75
N ALA A 78 -20.21 -21.16 -0.82
CA ALA A 78 -20.08 -20.02 0.09
C ALA A 78 -18.96 -20.25 1.13
N PHE A 79 -18.23 -19.20 1.50
CA PHE A 79 -17.12 -19.26 2.44
C PHE A 79 -17.60 -19.76 3.83
N ARG A 80 -16.83 -20.64 4.46
CA ARG A 80 -17.16 -21.34 5.73
C ARG A 80 -18.37 -22.27 5.72
N SER A 81 -19.13 -22.36 4.62
CA SER A 81 -20.24 -23.31 4.50
C SER A 81 -19.77 -24.76 4.67
N PRO A 82 -20.65 -25.71 5.01
CA PRO A 82 -20.29 -27.14 5.05
C PRO A 82 -19.69 -27.64 3.72
N ALA A 83 -20.12 -27.08 2.59
CA ALA A 83 -19.55 -27.37 1.28
C ALA A 83 -18.10 -26.86 1.16
N TRP A 84 -17.81 -25.65 1.63
CA TRP A 84 -16.45 -25.09 1.67
C TRP A 84 -15.54 -25.90 2.58
N GLN A 85 -16.01 -26.26 3.78
CA GLN A 85 -15.26 -27.07 4.72
C GLN A 85 -14.91 -28.44 4.10
N SER A 86 -15.87 -29.06 3.42
CA SER A 86 -15.66 -30.34 2.72
C SER A 86 -14.67 -30.20 1.56
N ALA A 87 -14.75 -29.11 0.78
CA ALA A 87 -13.81 -28.82 -0.30
C ALA A 87 -12.39 -28.59 0.22
N MET A 88 -12.24 -27.80 1.29
CA MET A 88 -10.93 -27.51 1.91
C MET A 88 -10.31 -28.77 2.52
N ARG A 89 -11.12 -29.61 3.19
CA ARG A 89 -10.66 -30.92 3.67
C ARG A 89 -10.22 -31.85 2.53
N CYS A 90 -10.96 -31.88 1.43
CA CYS A 90 -10.58 -32.62 0.24
C CYS A 90 -9.23 -32.13 -0.32
N ALA A 91 -9.06 -30.81 -0.46
CA ALA A 91 -7.82 -30.20 -0.93
C ALA A 91 -6.62 -30.53 -0.03
N ALA A 92 -6.75 -30.31 1.29
CA ALA A 92 -5.68 -30.58 2.26
C ALA A 92 -5.29 -32.06 2.30
N THR A 93 -6.28 -32.97 2.29
CA THR A 93 -6.02 -34.43 2.29
C THR A 93 -5.35 -34.87 0.99
N ALA A 94 -5.80 -34.34 -0.15
CA ALA A 94 -5.23 -34.67 -1.45
C ALA A 94 -3.82 -34.12 -1.62
N ALA A 95 -3.56 -32.88 -1.16
CA ALA A 95 -2.23 -32.28 -1.16
C ALA A 95 -1.25 -33.08 -0.31
N ASP A 96 -1.60 -33.41 0.94
CA ASP A 96 -0.77 -34.24 1.84
C ASP A 96 -0.45 -35.61 1.22
N ARG A 97 -1.46 -36.31 0.69
CA ARG A 97 -1.30 -37.60 0.01
C ARG A 97 -0.38 -37.52 -1.21
N LEU A 98 -0.36 -36.39 -1.91
CA LEU A 98 0.44 -36.16 -3.11
C LEU A 98 1.81 -35.53 -2.79
N GLY A 99 2.09 -35.20 -1.53
CA GLY A 99 3.32 -34.52 -1.10
C GLY A 99 3.41 -33.07 -1.58
N LEU A 100 2.28 -32.41 -1.84
CA LEU A 100 2.21 -31.00 -2.22
C LEU A 100 2.06 -30.13 -0.97
N GLU A 101 2.82 -29.04 -0.91
CA GLU A 101 2.56 -27.95 0.04
C GLU A 101 1.23 -27.27 -0.30
N LEU A 102 0.42 -26.96 0.71
CA LEU A 102 -0.81 -26.18 0.55
C LEU A 102 -0.71 -24.93 1.42
N ALA A 103 -0.60 -23.77 0.78
CA ALA A 103 -0.76 -22.48 1.42
C ALA A 103 -2.18 -21.95 1.26
N VAL A 104 -2.57 -21.03 2.14
CA VAL A 104 -3.79 -20.21 1.98
C VAL A 104 -3.42 -18.74 2.07
N ALA A 105 -4.11 -17.90 1.29
CA ALA A 105 -3.98 -16.46 1.42
C ALA A 105 -4.33 -15.99 2.84
N THR A 106 -3.84 -14.82 3.27
CA THR A 106 -4.14 -14.28 4.60
C THR A 106 -5.54 -13.69 4.75
N SER A 107 -6.33 -13.65 3.68
CA SER A 107 -7.75 -13.31 3.70
C SER A 107 -8.53 -14.07 2.64
N ALA A 108 -9.86 -13.95 2.65
CA ALA A 108 -10.63 -14.18 1.43
C ALA A 108 -10.38 -13.03 0.44
N GLY A 109 -10.60 -13.26 -0.84
CA GLY A 109 -10.03 -12.45 -1.91
C GLY A 109 -8.55 -12.78 -2.09
N TRP A 110 -7.78 -11.78 -2.51
CA TRP A 110 -6.33 -11.88 -2.58
C TRP A 110 -5.62 -11.01 -1.53
N SER A 111 -6.14 -9.81 -1.26
CA SER A 111 -5.48 -8.86 -0.36
C SER A 111 -6.48 -8.15 0.57
N ALA A 112 -6.18 -7.88 1.85
CA ALA A 112 -4.95 -8.26 2.58
C ALA A 112 -5.25 -9.11 3.83
N THR A 113 -6.03 -8.57 4.77
CA THR A 113 -6.40 -9.20 6.07
C THR A 113 -7.73 -8.62 6.56
N GLY A 114 -8.75 -8.74 5.71
CA GLY A 114 -10.12 -8.33 6.04
C GLY A 114 -11.09 -9.49 6.06
N GLY A 115 -12.27 -9.25 6.64
CA GLY A 115 -13.36 -10.21 6.66
C GLY A 115 -14.53 -9.75 7.54
N PRO A 116 -15.71 -10.38 7.41
CA PRO A 116 -16.94 -9.96 8.10
C PRO A 116 -16.89 -10.10 9.63
N TRP A 117 -15.86 -10.76 10.18
CA TRP A 117 -15.63 -10.86 11.62
C TRP A 117 -14.81 -9.71 12.20
N VAL A 118 -14.26 -8.82 11.36
CA VAL A 118 -13.57 -7.61 11.83
C VAL A 118 -14.63 -6.61 12.29
N ARG A 119 -14.73 -6.45 13.61
CA ARG A 119 -15.62 -5.44 14.23
C ARG A 119 -15.15 -4.02 13.88
N PRO A 120 -16.05 -3.01 13.83
CA PRO A 120 -15.69 -1.63 13.47
C PRO A 120 -14.48 -1.09 14.24
N ALA A 121 -14.44 -1.20 15.57
CA ALA A 121 -13.31 -0.73 16.38
C ALA A 121 -11.96 -1.44 16.09
N ALA A 122 -11.99 -2.62 15.46
CA ALA A 122 -10.81 -3.36 15.03
C ALA A 122 -10.39 -3.05 13.59
N GLY A 123 -11.15 -2.23 12.84
CA GLY A 123 -10.83 -1.86 11.47
C GLY A 123 -9.73 -0.79 11.38
N MET A 124 -9.20 -0.61 10.16
CA MET A 124 -8.25 0.45 9.83
C MET A 124 -8.81 1.85 10.12
N LYS A 125 -7.98 2.71 10.71
CA LYS A 125 -8.39 4.03 11.23
C LYS A 125 -7.72 5.18 10.49
N LYS A 126 -8.43 6.30 10.40
CA LYS A 126 -7.92 7.59 9.95
C LYS A 126 -8.14 8.65 11.02
N LEU A 127 -7.22 9.59 11.14
CA LEU A 127 -7.45 10.82 11.89
C LEU A 127 -8.60 11.64 11.26
N VAL A 128 -9.42 12.25 12.10
CA VAL A 128 -10.45 13.23 11.72
C VAL A 128 -10.44 14.37 12.73
N TRP A 129 -10.94 15.54 12.32
CA TRP A 129 -10.99 16.69 13.21
C TRP A 129 -12.14 17.62 12.88
N SER A 130 -12.56 18.39 13.89
CA SER A 130 -13.37 19.59 13.73
C SER A 130 -12.58 20.81 14.20
N VAL A 131 -13.01 21.99 13.75
CA VAL A 131 -12.38 23.26 14.11
C VAL A 131 -13.44 24.18 14.70
N THR A 132 -13.10 24.86 15.80
CA THR A 132 -13.99 25.84 16.45
C THR A 132 -13.17 27.05 16.86
N ASN A 133 -13.69 28.26 16.65
CA ASN A 133 -13.06 29.48 17.13
C ASN A 133 -13.58 29.82 18.52
N VAL A 134 -12.69 30.26 19.41
CA VAL A 134 -13.01 30.64 20.79
C VAL A 134 -12.32 31.96 21.12
N SER A 135 -13.07 32.90 21.70
CA SER A 135 -12.57 34.23 22.05
C SER A 135 -12.48 34.40 23.56
N ALA A 136 -11.47 35.16 24.01
CA ALA A 136 -11.40 35.56 25.40
C ALA A 136 -12.62 36.42 25.81
N GLY A 137 -13.16 36.15 27.00
CA GLY A 137 -14.34 36.86 27.52
C GLY A 137 -15.67 36.51 26.84
N GLN A 138 -15.71 35.47 26.01
CA GLN A 138 -16.97 34.95 25.46
C GLN A 138 -17.88 34.45 26.59
N GLY A 139 -19.03 35.10 26.79
CA GLY A 139 -19.93 34.83 27.92
C GLY A 139 -20.83 33.60 27.77
N GLU A 140 -20.86 32.98 26.59
CA GLU A 140 -21.65 31.79 26.30
C GLU A 140 -20.78 30.52 26.33
N ARG A 141 -21.39 29.38 26.70
CA ARG A 141 -20.71 28.08 26.62
C ARG A 141 -20.38 27.75 25.17
N VAL A 142 -19.13 27.45 24.90
CA VAL A 142 -18.68 27.02 23.57
C VAL A 142 -19.08 25.56 23.35
N ILE A 143 -19.75 25.27 22.23
CA ILE A 143 -19.97 23.90 21.76
C ILE A 143 -18.94 23.59 20.69
N VAL A 144 -18.06 22.63 20.95
CA VAL A 144 -17.08 22.17 19.98
C VAL A 144 -17.73 21.09 19.11
N ALA A 145 -17.80 21.36 17.80
CA ALA A 145 -18.42 20.44 16.85
C ALA A 145 -17.78 19.04 16.94
N ALA A 146 -18.58 17.98 16.80
CA ALA A 146 -18.04 16.64 16.68
C ALA A 146 -17.34 16.47 15.32
N PRO A 147 -16.16 15.84 15.27
CA PRO A 147 -15.55 15.44 14.00
C PRO A 147 -16.39 14.39 13.25
N PRO A 148 -16.16 14.21 11.94
CA PRO A 148 -16.88 13.20 11.15
C PRO A 148 -16.64 11.76 11.63
N SER A 149 -17.73 11.01 11.85
CA SER A 149 -17.70 9.57 12.14
C SER A 149 -17.69 8.69 10.88
N SER A 150 -17.84 9.29 9.71
CA SER A 150 -18.06 8.57 8.45
C SER A 150 -16.86 7.73 8.05
N SER A 151 -17.13 6.48 7.69
CA SER A 151 -16.12 5.58 7.15
C SER A 151 -15.74 5.94 5.71
N GLY A 152 -14.44 6.07 5.45
CA GLY A 152 -13.92 6.48 4.14
C GLY A 152 -12.52 7.10 4.21
N PRO A 153 -11.98 7.62 3.09
CA PRO A 153 -10.56 7.97 2.97
C PRO A 153 -10.12 9.24 3.70
N TYR A 154 -11.02 10.21 3.93
CA TYR A 154 -10.65 11.51 4.52
C TYR A 154 -11.88 12.22 5.08
N GLN A 155 -11.81 12.69 6.33
CA GLN A 155 -12.88 13.46 6.99
C GLN A 155 -14.28 12.87 6.73
N ASP A 156 -15.20 13.65 6.16
CA ASP A 156 -16.58 13.28 5.86
C ASP A 156 -16.78 12.61 4.49
N VAL A 157 -15.70 12.33 3.74
CA VAL A 157 -15.77 11.62 2.45
C VAL A 157 -16.02 10.13 2.70
N PRO A 158 -17.17 9.58 2.26
CA PRO A 158 -17.50 8.17 2.50
C PRO A 158 -16.71 7.24 1.59
N PHE A 159 -16.51 5.99 2.01
CA PHE A 159 -15.80 4.98 1.22
C PHE A 159 -16.43 4.76 -0.17
N ALA A 160 -17.77 4.80 -0.24
CA ALA A 160 -18.54 4.70 -1.48
C ALA A 160 -18.20 5.80 -2.52
N ALA A 161 -17.59 6.91 -2.10
CA ALA A 161 -17.14 7.96 -3.02
C ALA A 161 -15.90 7.58 -3.84
N ILE A 162 -15.09 6.64 -3.34
CA ILE A 162 -13.82 6.25 -3.98
C ILE A 162 -13.79 4.81 -4.48
N ARG A 163 -14.58 3.90 -3.90
CA ARG A 163 -14.68 2.50 -4.32
C ARG A 163 -16.09 1.97 -4.11
N LYS A 164 -16.41 0.84 -4.76
CA LYS A 164 -17.67 0.15 -4.55
C LYS A 164 -17.74 -0.36 -3.11
N ASP A 165 -18.86 -0.10 -2.46
CA ASP A 165 -19.20 -0.64 -1.14
C ASP A 165 -20.28 -1.72 -1.29
N PRO A 166 -19.92 -3.01 -1.31
CA PRO A 166 -20.89 -4.09 -1.48
C PRO A 166 -21.65 -4.46 -0.20
N ILE A 167 -21.18 -4.06 1.00
CA ILE A 167 -21.72 -4.54 2.28
C ILE A 167 -22.32 -3.44 3.16
N GLY A 168 -22.16 -2.17 2.80
CA GLY A 168 -22.56 -1.05 3.64
C GLY A 168 -21.61 -0.89 4.82
N VAL A 169 -20.50 -0.20 4.61
CA VAL A 169 -19.47 0.00 5.62
C VAL A 169 -20.06 0.77 6.82
N PRO A 170 -19.95 0.23 8.06
CA PRO A 170 -20.46 0.90 9.24
C PRO A 170 -19.58 2.08 9.63
N ASP A 171 -20.17 3.09 10.28
CA ASP A 171 -19.43 4.20 10.89
C ASP A 171 -18.89 3.81 12.27
N HIS A 172 -17.79 4.45 12.67
CA HIS A 172 -17.20 4.35 14.01
C HIS A 172 -16.38 5.60 14.30
N TYR A 173 -16.41 6.06 15.55
CA TYR A 173 -15.72 7.25 16.00
C TYR A 173 -15.29 7.13 17.45
N GLU A 174 -14.07 7.59 17.76
CA GLU A 174 -13.63 7.84 19.13
C GLU A 174 -12.78 9.13 19.20
N ASP A 175 -12.91 9.87 20.30
CA ASP A 175 -12.10 11.05 20.58
C ASP A 175 -10.64 10.69 20.88
N ILE A 176 -9.72 11.59 20.51
CA ILE A 176 -8.28 11.48 20.79
C ILE A 176 -7.85 12.60 21.72
N ALA A 177 -8.04 13.85 21.29
CA ALA A 177 -7.60 15.02 22.03
C ALA A 177 -8.36 16.28 21.58
N VAL A 178 -8.45 17.27 22.46
CA VAL A 178 -8.91 18.62 22.13
C VAL A 178 -7.75 19.58 22.38
N LEU A 179 -7.27 20.21 21.32
CA LEU A 179 -6.12 21.10 21.36
C LEU A 179 -6.55 22.54 21.09
N ALA A 180 -6.14 23.47 21.95
CA ALA A 180 -6.34 24.90 21.76
C ALA A 180 -5.01 25.55 21.37
N LEU A 181 -5.04 26.43 20.37
CA LEU A 181 -3.88 27.17 19.90
C LEU A 181 -4.24 28.62 19.52
N PRO A 182 -3.32 29.59 19.66
CA PRO A 182 -3.58 30.97 19.28
C PRO A 182 -4.00 31.07 17.81
N ARG A 183 -5.04 31.84 17.51
CA ARG A 183 -5.57 31.99 16.14
C ARG A 183 -4.54 32.67 15.22
N ARG A 184 -4.20 32.02 14.11
CA ARG A 184 -3.44 32.60 12.98
C ARG A 184 -4.28 32.58 11.73
N ASP A 185 -4.04 33.51 10.81
CA ASP A 185 -4.82 33.71 9.59
C ASP A 185 -5.07 32.41 8.80
N GLY A 186 -4.06 31.55 8.72
CA GLY A 186 -4.13 30.28 8.00
C GLY A 186 -5.08 29.23 8.56
N HIS A 187 -5.65 29.35 9.78
CA HIS A 187 -6.39 28.23 10.41
C HIS A 187 -7.79 27.98 9.85
N LEU A 188 -8.57 29.03 9.53
CA LEU A 188 -9.96 28.95 9.05
C LEU A 188 -10.08 29.48 7.61
N PRO A 189 -10.96 28.89 6.79
CA PRO A 189 -11.18 29.37 5.43
C PRO A 189 -11.83 30.75 5.42
N LEU A 190 -11.49 31.53 4.40
CA LEU A 190 -12.15 32.76 4.03
C LEU A 190 -13.54 32.44 3.45
N VAL A 191 -14.51 33.30 3.73
CA VAL A 191 -15.88 33.17 3.23
C VAL A 191 -16.03 34.09 2.02
N PRO A 192 -16.17 33.56 0.79
CA PRO A 192 -16.46 34.39 -0.38
C PRO A 192 -17.88 34.93 -0.34
N ALA A 193 -18.11 36.09 -0.94
CA ALA A 193 -19.43 36.69 -1.10
C ALA A 193 -20.33 35.84 -2.01
N ARG A 194 -19.74 35.19 -3.03
CA ARG A 194 -20.42 34.21 -3.88
C ARG A 194 -19.46 33.24 -4.53
N ILE A 195 -19.97 32.06 -4.90
CA ILE A 195 -19.27 31.10 -5.76
C ILE A 195 -20.11 30.87 -7.03
N GLY A 196 -19.51 31.10 -8.19
CA GLY A 196 -20.08 30.83 -9.51
C GLY A 196 -19.42 29.62 -10.20
N ALA A 197 -20.05 29.09 -11.25
CA ALA A 197 -19.57 27.94 -12.00
C ALA A 197 -19.66 28.16 -13.52
N SER A 198 -18.89 27.39 -14.30
CA SER A 198 -18.91 27.42 -15.78
C SER A 198 -20.21 26.91 -16.40
N SER A 199 -20.91 26.02 -15.70
CA SER A 199 -22.12 25.37 -16.19
C SER A 199 -23.12 25.08 -15.06
N GLN A 200 -24.26 24.47 -15.41
CA GLN A 200 -25.27 24.10 -14.43
C GLN A 200 -24.75 23.03 -13.47
N THR A 201 -25.00 23.25 -12.18
CA THR A 201 -24.62 22.33 -11.11
C THR A 201 -25.80 21.49 -10.63
N SER A 202 -25.52 20.26 -10.20
CA SER A 202 -26.46 19.36 -9.55
C SER A 202 -25.87 18.73 -8.28
N GLY A 203 -26.65 17.91 -7.57
CA GLY A 203 -26.24 17.23 -6.35
C GLY A 203 -26.95 17.74 -5.10
N ASP A 204 -26.59 17.17 -3.95
CA ASP A 204 -27.23 17.45 -2.66
C ASP A 204 -26.70 18.72 -1.98
N ARG A 205 -25.74 19.41 -2.62
CA ARG A 205 -25.02 20.56 -2.07
C ARG A 205 -25.09 21.76 -3.03
N THR A 206 -25.07 22.96 -2.48
CA THR A 206 -25.07 24.23 -3.22
C THR A 206 -23.69 24.88 -3.22
N LEU A 207 -23.42 25.71 -4.24
CA LEU A 207 -22.12 26.34 -4.47
C LEU A 207 -21.61 27.15 -3.27
N ASP A 208 -22.49 27.88 -2.60
CA ASP A 208 -22.19 28.74 -1.44
C ASP A 208 -21.69 27.98 -0.21
N THR A 209 -21.98 26.68 -0.13
CA THR A 209 -21.52 25.86 0.99
C THR A 209 -20.11 25.30 0.79
N LEU A 210 -19.50 25.40 -0.39
CA LEU A 210 -18.19 24.78 -0.69
C LEU A 210 -17.03 25.30 0.19
N ALA A 211 -17.21 26.41 0.91
CA ALA A 211 -16.23 26.99 1.84
C ALA A 211 -16.51 26.69 3.33
N ASP A 212 -17.48 25.84 3.67
CA ASP A 212 -17.91 25.56 5.06
C ASP A 212 -16.97 24.61 5.85
N GLY A 213 -15.92 24.10 5.22
CA GLY A 213 -14.97 23.14 5.83
C GLY A 213 -15.33 21.66 5.71
N ARG A 214 -16.45 21.32 5.05
CA ARG A 214 -16.87 19.94 4.74
C ARG A 214 -16.41 19.49 3.36
N TYR A 215 -16.14 18.20 3.21
CA TYR A 215 -15.66 17.56 1.98
C TYR A 215 -16.67 16.58 1.39
N TRP A 216 -17.89 16.50 1.92
CA TRP A 216 -18.98 15.70 1.35
C TRP A 216 -20.37 16.21 1.76
N PRO A 217 -21.42 16.10 0.91
CA PRO A 217 -21.42 15.63 -0.49
C PRO A 217 -20.80 16.64 -1.48
N PRO A 218 -20.51 16.23 -2.73
CA PRO A 218 -20.00 17.13 -3.75
C PRO A 218 -21.12 17.92 -4.43
N VAL A 219 -20.73 19.06 -5.02
CA VAL A 219 -21.45 19.66 -6.13
C VAL A 219 -20.98 18.97 -7.41
N GLU A 220 -21.92 18.51 -8.25
CA GLU A 220 -21.63 17.95 -9.57
C GLU A 220 -21.67 19.06 -10.62
N LEU A 221 -20.55 19.28 -11.30
CA LEU A 221 -20.43 20.19 -12.43
C LEU A 221 -20.39 19.37 -13.73
N ARG A 222 -21.32 19.63 -14.65
CA ARG A 222 -21.38 18.97 -15.96
C ARG A 222 -21.09 19.97 -17.06
N ASP A 223 -19.95 19.82 -17.71
CA ASP A 223 -19.54 20.71 -18.80
C ASP A 223 -19.59 19.98 -20.15
N GLU A 224 -19.92 20.70 -21.22
CA GLU A 224 -19.96 20.14 -22.57
C GLU A 224 -18.54 19.89 -23.10
N GLY A 225 -17.58 20.71 -22.66
CA GLY A 225 -16.16 20.58 -22.96
C GLY A 225 -15.39 19.71 -21.97
N PRO A 226 -14.09 19.48 -22.23
CA PRO A 226 -13.21 18.73 -21.31
C PRO A 226 -12.78 19.55 -20.08
N ALA A 227 -13.15 20.83 -20.01
CA ALA A 227 -12.76 21.75 -18.95
C ALA A 227 -13.99 22.38 -18.29
N GLY A 228 -13.89 22.65 -17.00
CA GLY A 228 -14.90 23.36 -16.22
C GLY A 228 -14.24 24.24 -15.15
N TRP A 229 -15.00 25.13 -14.52
CA TRP A 229 -14.44 25.96 -13.46
C TRP A 229 -15.45 26.39 -12.39
N LEU A 230 -14.92 26.75 -11.21
CA LEU A 230 -15.62 27.44 -10.13
C LEU A 230 -14.89 28.75 -9.81
N VAL A 231 -15.60 29.84 -9.56
CA VAL A 231 -15.02 31.14 -9.19
C VAL A 231 -15.57 31.58 -7.84
N ALA A 232 -14.70 31.73 -6.86
CA ALA A 232 -14.98 32.40 -5.60
C ALA A 232 -14.73 33.91 -5.75
N GLU A 233 -15.72 34.72 -5.40
CA GLU A 233 -15.66 36.18 -5.46
C GLU A 233 -15.78 36.79 -4.06
N PHE A 234 -14.95 37.79 -3.81
CA PHE A 234 -14.93 38.57 -2.58
C PHE A 234 -15.40 40.00 -2.84
N ASP A 235 -16.03 40.62 -1.83
CA ASP A 235 -16.50 42.01 -1.92
C ASP A 235 -15.34 42.99 -2.16
N ASP A 236 -14.20 42.75 -1.50
CA ASP A 236 -12.97 43.52 -1.58
C ASP A 236 -11.78 42.67 -2.04
N PRO A 237 -10.72 43.29 -2.60
CA PRO A 237 -9.49 42.57 -2.92
C PRO A 237 -8.97 41.87 -1.66
N THR A 238 -8.97 40.53 -1.69
CA THR A 238 -8.65 39.68 -0.55
C THR A 238 -7.31 39.02 -0.79
N GLN A 239 -6.47 39.01 0.24
CA GLN A 239 -5.21 38.27 0.21
C GLN A 239 -5.45 36.78 0.48
N VAL A 240 -4.91 35.92 -0.39
CA VAL A 240 -4.94 34.47 -0.26
C VAL A 240 -3.51 33.93 -0.41
N SER A 241 -3.13 33.02 0.48
CA SER A 241 -1.79 32.42 0.51
C SER A 241 -1.84 30.88 0.47
N SER A 242 -3.02 30.28 0.63
CA SER A 242 -3.19 28.84 0.46
C SER A 242 -4.61 28.46 0.05
N VAL A 243 -4.72 27.26 -0.54
CA VAL A 243 -5.97 26.68 -1.02
C VAL A 243 -6.08 25.22 -0.58
N ARG A 244 -7.30 24.78 -0.30
CA ARG A 244 -7.66 23.39 -0.10
C ARG A 244 -8.95 23.07 -0.85
N VAL A 245 -8.91 22.08 -1.74
CA VAL A 245 -10.04 21.68 -2.57
C VAL A 245 -10.41 20.22 -2.36
N GLY A 246 -11.72 19.95 -2.36
CA GLY A 246 -12.27 18.59 -2.34
C GLY A 246 -12.59 18.14 -3.76
N LEU A 247 -11.91 17.09 -4.23
CA LEU A 247 -12.03 16.50 -5.56
C LEU A 247 -12.11 14.96 -5.45
N PRO A 248 -13.14 14.39 -4.79
CA PRO A 248 -13.27 12.95 -4.64
C PRO A 248 -13.41 12.28 -6.02
N ALA A 249 -12.62 11.23 -6.23
CA ALA A 249 -12.61 10.47 -7.47
C ALA A 249 -12.63 8.97 -7.19
N ALA A 250 -13.48 8.24 -7.92
CA ALA A 250 -13.52 6.79 -7.88
C ALA A 250 -12.20 6.20 -8.40
N ARG A 251 -11.86 5.00 -7.93
CA ARG A 251 -10.65 4.27 -8.31
C ARG A 251 -10.98 2.83 -8.72
N GLY A 252 -10.10 2.25 -9.52
CA GLY A 252 -10.19 0.88 -10.02
C GLY A 252 -10.13 0.79 -11.54
N PHE A 253 -10.13 -0.44 -12.04
CA PHE A 253 -10.03 -0.70 -13.47
C PHE A 253 -11.15 -0.03 -14.26
N GLY A 254 -10.79 0.72 -15.30
CA GLY A 254 -11.73 1.38 -16.21
C GLY A 254 -12.35 2.68 -15.68
N VAL A 255 -11.98 3.15 -14.49
CA VAL A 255 -12.45 4.42 -13.94
C VAL A 255 -11.68 5.59 -14.56
N ARG A 256 -12.35 6.73 -14.82
CA ARG A 256 -11.66 7.94 -15.33
C ARG A 256 -10.65 8.45 -14.28
N PRO A 257 -9.46 8.92 -14.70
CA PRO A 257 -8.53 9.55 -13.78
C PRO A 257 -9.14 10.77 -13.09
N ALA A 258 -8.64 11.06 -11.88
CA ALA A 258 -9.03 12.27 -11.17
C ALA A 258 -8.68 13.52 -12.01
N PRO A 259 -9.50 14.58 -11.98
CA PRO A 259 -9.29 15.75 -12.81
C PRO A 259 -7.99 16.47 -12.45
N ARG A 260 -7.37 17.11 -13.44
CA ARG A 260 -6.30 18.10 -13.19
C ARG A 260 -6.96 19.37 -12.66
N ALA A 261 -6.30 20.04 -11.73
CA ALA A 261 -6.83 21.22 -11.08
C ALA A 261 -5.76 22.29 -10.96
N ARG A 262 -6.17 23.56 -11.09
CA ARG A 262 -5.31 24.74 -10.94
C ARG A 262 -6.10 25.86 -10.29
N LEU A 263 -5.46 26.58 -9.38
CA LEU A 263 -5.98 27.85 -8.88
C LEU A 263 -5.46 29.00 -9.75
N GLU A 264 -6.35 29.91 -10.10
CA GLU A 264 -6.05 31.14 -10.83
C GLU A 264 -6.66 32.34 -10.09
N ALA A 265 -6.12 33.53 -10.31
CA ALA A 265 -6.61 34.76 -9.68
C ALA A 265 -6.87 35.85 -10.71
N SER A 266 -7.83 36.73 -10.40
CA SER A 266 -8.20 37.87 -11.25
C SER A 266 -8.65 39.08 -10.41
N HIS A 267 -8.31 40.28 -10.88
CA HIS A 267 -8.79 41.53 -10.32
C HIS A 267 -10.13 41.98 -10.93
N ASP A 268 -10.40 41.61 -12.18
CA ASP A 268 -11.52 42.10 -12.99
C ASP A 268 -12.60 41.03 -13.27
N GLY A 269 -12.33 39.77 -12.93
CA GLY A 269 -13.23 38.64 -13.18
C GLY A 269 -13.22 38.15 -14.62
N VAL A 270 -12.35 38.69 -15.47
CA VAL A 270 -12.25 38.38 -16.91
C VAL A 270 -10.89 37.77 -17.23
N THR A 271 -9.81 38.44 -16.81
CA THR A 271 -8.43 38.01 -17.08
C THR A 271 -7.90 37.27 -15.86
N PHE A 272 -7.68 35.96 -16.00
CA PHE A 272 -7.16 35.11 -14.93
C PHE A 272 -5.70 34.75 -15.17
N SER A 273 -4.90 34.83 -14.11
CA SER A 273 -3.50 34.40 -14.09
C SER A 273 -3.34 33.17 -13.22
N ALA A 274 -2.52 32.21 -13.67
CA ALA A 274 -2.22 31.01 -12.90
C ALA A 274 -1.53 31.37 -11.56
N VAL A 275 -1.98 30.73 -10.49
CA VAL A 275 -1.40 30.88 -9.14
C VAL A 275 -0.64 29.61 -8.76
N VAL A 276 -1.32 28.47 -8.72
CA VAL A 276 -0.73 27.19 -8.33
C VAL A 276 -1.43 26.01 -8.98
N ASP A 277 -0.66 24.98 -9.35
CA ASP A 277 -1.19 23.69 -9.81
C ASP A 277 -1.51 22.77 -8.61
N LEU A 278 -2.60 22.03 -8.71
CA LEU A 278 -3.06 21.06 -7.71
C LEU A 278 -3.00 19.65 -8.33
N PRO A 279 -1.83 18.97 -8.25
CA PRO A 279 -1.59 17.72 -8.97
C PRO A 279 -2.60 16.63 -8.57
N ALA A 280 -2.88 15.72 -9.50
CA ALA A 280 -3.73 14.57 -9.20
C ALA A 280 -3.14 13.75 -8.06
N SER A 281 -4.00 13.34 -7.14
CA SER A 281 -3.62 12.59 -5.96
C SER A 281 -4.66 11.51 -5.68
N ALA A 282 -4.21 10.46 -5.01
CA ALA A 282 -5.10 9.51 -4.38
C ALA A 282 -5.96 10.21 -3.30
N SER A 283 -5.42 11.19 -2.58
CA SER A 283 -6.20 11.94 -1.60
C SER A 283 -7.43 12.59 -2.27
N PRO A 284 -8.64 12.45 -1.70
CA PRO A 284 -9.82 13.14 -2.21
C PRO A 284 -9.75 14.66 -1.99
N VAL A 285 -8.77 15.14 -1.23
CA VAL A 285 -8.55 16.54 -0.91
C VAL A 285 -7.13 16.93 -1.29
N ARG A 286 -6.98 18.11 -1.90
CA ARG A 286 -5.69 18.62 -2.38
C ARG A 286 -5.44 20.01 -1.83
N SER A 287 -4.25 20.24 -1.30
CA SER A 287 -3.86 21.55 -0.78
C SER A 287 -2.53 22.03 -1.35
N ALA A 288 -2.40 23.35 -1.43
CA ALA A 288 -1.16 24.02 -1.77
C ALA A 288 -1.08 25.40 -1.09
N SER A 289 0.13 25.79 -0.70
CA SER A 289 0.46 27.16 -0.29
C SER A 289 1.34 27.82 -1.34
N PHE A 290 1.28 29.14 -1.40
CA PHE A 290 1.96 29.97 -2.38
C PHE A 290 2.20 31.38 -1.82
N PRO A 291 3.10 32.17 -2.41
CA PRO A 291 3.28 33.57 -2.03
C PRO A 291 1.94 34.34 -2.06
N PRO A 292 1.67 35.24 -1.11
CA PRO A 292 0.37 35.89 -1.00
C PRO A 292 -0.08 36.58 -2.29
N VAL A 293 -1.29 36.25 -2.77
CA VAL A 293 -1.93 36.87 -3.94
C VAL A 293 -3.15 37.65 -3.48
N THR A 294 -3.21 38.94 -3.83
CA THR A 294 -4.37 39.80 -3.54
C THR A 294 -5.23 39.95 -4.78
N ALA A 295 -6.46 39.46 -4.74
CA ALA A 295 -7.39 39.52 -5.88
C ALA A 295 -8.85 39.53 -5.40
N LYS A 296 -9.79 39.90 -6.28
CA LYS A 296 -11.23 39.81 -5.99
C LYS A 296 -11.82 38.46 -6.37
N PHE A 297 -11.23 37.80 -7.38
CA PHE A 297 -11.76 36.56 -7.94
C PHE A 297 -10.67 35.49 -7.91
N PHE A 298 -11.02 34.30 -7.43
CA PHE A 298 -10.17 33.12 -7.44
C PHE A 298 -10.90 31.98 -8.15
N ARG A 299 -10.30 31.44 -9.20
CA ARG A 299 -10.89 30.41 -10.07
C ARG A 299 -10.20 29.08 -9.87
N LEU A 300 -10.98 28.05 -9.51
CA LEU A 300 -10.56 26.66 -9.63
C LEU A 300 -10.85 26.19 -11.06
N ALA A 301 -9.81 26.10 -11.88
CA ALA A 301 -9.88 25.53 -13.23
C ALA A 301 -9.69 24.02 -13.17
N LEU A 302 -10.55 23.27 -13.86
CA LEU A 302 -10.59 21.81 -13.89
C LEU A 302 -10.48 21.31 -15.32
N GLU A 303 -9.70 20.25 -15.52
CA GLU A 303 -9.57 19.55 -16.80
C GLU A 303 -9.74 18.05 -16.59
N ALA A 304 -10.58 17.42 -17.41
CA ALA A 304 -10.87 16.00 -17.33
C ALA A 304 -9.63 15.18 -17.71
N GLY A 305 -9.36 14.13 -16.94
CA GLY A 305 -8.37 13.13 -17.33
C GLY A 305 -8.85 12.29 -18.53
N THR A 306 -7.93 11.91 -19.40
CA THR A 306 -8.21 10.96 -20.49
C THR A 306 -8.23 9.54 -19.93
N ALA A 307 -9.34 8.81 -20.10
CA ALA A 307 -9.39 7.39 -19.75
C ALA A 307 -8.49 6.58 -20.69
N GLY A 308 -7.62 5.75 -20.13
CA GLY A 308 -6.87 4.75 -20.90
C GLY A 308 -7.80 3.64 -21.40
N SER A 309 -7.52 3.09 -22.58
CA SER A 309 -8.14 1.83 -23.00
C SER A 309 -7.29 0.67 -22.51
N ILE A 310 -7.97 -0.41 -22.11
CA ILE A 310 -7.30 -1.66 -21.77
C ILE A 310 -7.11 -2.46 -23.08
N PRO A 311 -5.88 -2.68 -23.56
CA PRO A 311 -5.65 -3.46 -24.76
C PRO A 311 -5.96 -4.93 -24.49
N VAL A 312 -6.79 -5.53 -25.34
CA VAL A 312 -7.18 -6.95 -25.25
C VAL A 312 -6.95 -7.63 -26.58
N ALA A 313 -6.57 -8.91 -26.56
CA ALA A 313 -6.36 -9.67 -27.77
C ALA A 313 -7.66 -9.77 -28.62
N PRO A 314 -7.56 -9.86 -29.97
CA PRO A 314 -8.73 -10.02 -30.83
C PRO A 314 -9.61 -11.20 -30.41
N GLY A 315 -10.93 -10.97 -30.32
CA GLY A 315 -11.91 -11.99 -29.92
C GLY A 315 -12.18 -12.10 -28.42
N VAL A 316 -11.41 -11.41 -27.58
CA VAL A 316 -11.72 -11.28 -26.15
C VAL A 316 -12.92 -10.35 -25.99
N LYS A 317 -13.97 -10.83 -25.30
CA LYS A 317 -15.08 -9.97 -24.87
C LYS A 317 -14.65 -9.24 -23.61
N PRO A 318 -14.46 -7.92 -23.64
CA PRO A 318 -14.15 -7.18 -22.43
C PRO A 318 -15.31 -7.30 -21.42
N LEU A 319 -15.00 -7.28 -20.13
CA LEU A 319 -15.98 -7.02 -19.08
C LEU A 319 -16.69 -5.69 -19.41
N SER A 320 -18.00 -5.65 -19.19
CA SER A 320 -18.79 -4.44 -19.31
C SER A 320 -18.37 -3.45 -18.22
N LEU A 321 -17.35 -2.63 -18.51
CA LEU A 321 -17.04 -1.46 -17.69
C LEU A 321 -18.19 -0.45 -17.87
N PRO A 322 -18.61 0.27 -16.82
CA PRO A 322 -19.62 1.32 -16.96
C PRO A 322 -19.18 2.26 -18.08
N ALA A 323 -19.94 2.32 -19.17
CA ALA A 323 -19.67 3.28 -20.23
C ALA A 323 -19.64 4.67 -19.59
N ALA A 324 -18.58 5.43 -19.83
CA ALA A 324 -18.55 6.86 -19.53
C ALA A 324 -19.78 7.49 -20.18
N ALA A 325 -20.83 7.74 -19.40
CA ALA A 325 -22.05 8.34 -19.91
C ALA A 325 -21.74 9.78 -20.36
N GLY A 326 -21.97 10.06 -21.64
CA GLY A 326 -21.90 11.39 -22.23
C GLY A 326 -20.51 11.82 -22.72
N SER A 327 -20.51 12.69 -23.74
CA SER A 327 -19.31 13.37 -24.26
C SER A 327 -18.80 14.49 -23.36
N GLY A 328 -19.59 14.90 -22.35
CA GLY A 328 -19.24 15.96 -21.40
C GLY A 328 -18.34 15.48 -20.25
N ALA A 329 -17.55 16.41 -19.71
CA ALA A 329 -16.81 16.19 -18.48
C ALA A 329 -17.74 16.36 -17.26
N MET A 330 -17.64 15.43 -16.30
CA MET A 330 -18.32 15.54 -15.02
C MET A 330 -17.26 15.70 -13.93
N PHE A 331 -17.37 16.77 -13.15
CA PHE A 331 -16.47 17.06 -12.04
C PHE A 331 -17.24 17.07 -10.73
N ASN A 332 -16.76 16.30 -9.76
CA ASN A 332 -17.28 16.32 -8.40
C ASN A 332 -16.38 17.23 -7.56
N VAL A 333 -16.91 18.38 -7.16
CA VAL A 333 -16.19 19.34 -6.31
C VAL A 333 -16.90 19.42 -4.97
N SER A 334 -16.22 19.03 -3.91
CA SER A 334 -16.81 18.99 -2.57
C SER A 334 -16.29 20.04 -1.61
N ALA A 335 -15.20 20.75 -1.94
CA ALA A 335 -14.76 21.90 -1.17
C ALA A 335 -13.92 22.86 -2.02
N LEU A 336 -13.99 24.15 -1.71
CA LEU A 336 -13.13 25.23 -2.18
C LEU A 336 -12.83 26.16 -1.00
N GLY A 337 -11.84 25.81 -0.18
CA GLY A 337 -11.36 26.62 0.93
C GLY A 337 -10.15 27.46 0.51
N LEU A 338 -10.26 28.77 0.66
CA LEU A 338 -9.16 29.73 0.46
C LEU A 338 -8.75 30.31 1.81
N PHE A 339 -7.47 30.53 2.06
CA PHE A 339 -6.98 31.02 3.35
C PHE A 339 -6.02 32.19 3.15
N SER A 340 -6.08 33.18 4.05
CA SER A 340 -5.20 34.36 4.00
C SER A 340 -3.77 34.04 4.44
N GLY A 341 -3.59 33.12 5.40
CA GLY A 341 -2.29 32.68 5.88
C GLY A 341 -1.76 31.41 5.18
N ALA A 342 -0.45 31.20 5.31
CA ALA A 342 0.20 29.99 4.82
C ALA A 342 -0.25 28.73 5.58
N ARG A 343 -0.24 27.60 4.88
CA ARG A 343 -0.51 26.26 5.40
C ARG A 343 0.57 25.29 4.97
N ILE A 344 0.62 24.10 5.55
CA ILE A 344 1.48 23.03 5.04
C ILE A 344 0.98 22.64 3.64
N THR A 345 1.81 22.85 2.62
CA THR A 345 1.53 22.39 1.26
C THR A 345 1.44 20.87 1.25
N ARG A 346 0.43 20.31 0.54
CA ARG A 346 0.22 18.85 0.43
C ARG A 346 0.06 18.17 1.81
N ALA A 347 -0.59 18.84 2.76
CA ALA A 347 -0.73 18.35 4.13
C ALA A 347 -1.41 16.98 4.20
N GLU A 348 -2.37 16.72 3.32
CA GLU A 348 -3.13 15.47 3.29
C GLU A 348 -2.22 14.27 3.01
N GLU A 349 -1.34 14.39 2.03
CA GLU A 349 -0.39 13.32 1.72
C GLU A 349 0.70 13.22 2.78
N LYS A 350 1.25 14.35 3.23
CA LYS A 350 2.27 14.35 4.28
C LYS A 350 1.76 13.74 5.59
N ALA A 351 0.46 13.87 5.88
CA ALA A 351 -0.19 13.23 7.02
C ALA A 351 -0.59 11.76 6.80
N GLY A 352 -0.26 11.18 5.65
CA GLY A 352 -0.47 9.75 5.38
C GLY A 352 -1.87 9.37 4.90
N TYR A 353 -2.70 10.32 4.44
CA TYR A 353 -4.00 10.00 3.81
C TYR A 353 -3.85 9.49 2.38
N ALA A 354 -2.69 9.70 1.76
CA ALA A 354 -2.31 9.09 0.49
C ALA A 354 -0.78 9.07 0.35
N PRO A 355 -0.22 8.05 -0.34
CA PRO A 355 1.20 8.02 -0.66
C PRO A 355 1.53 8.99 -1.80
N VAL A 356 2.82 9.31 -1.92
CA VAL A 356 3.41 10.03 -3.06
C VAL A 356 4.73 9.37 -3.44
N PRO A 357 5.20 9.51 -4.69
CA PRO A 357 6.46 8.89 -5.12
C PRO A 357 7.66 9.32 -4.27
N ASP A 358 7.83 10.63 -4.05
CA ASP A 358 8.89 11.23 -3.24
C ASP A 358 8.30 12.32 -2.33
N PHE A 359 8.39 12.14 -1.00
CA PHE A 359 7.94 13.15 -0.05
C PHE A 359 8.92 14.32 0.10
N TYR A 360 10.22 14.13 -0.14
CA TYR A 360 11.20 15.21 -0.10
C TYR A 360 11.02 16.20 -1.26
N ALA A 361 10.40 15.77 -2.35
CA ALA A 361 10.00 16.66 -3.45
C ALA A 361 8.84 17.61 -3.06
N LEU A 362 8.22 17.43 -1.89
CA LEU A 362 7.06 18.21 -1.44
C LEU A 362 7.39 19.23 -0.35
N ASP A 363 8.67 19.42 0.00
CA ASP A 363 9.08 20.41 0.97
C ASP A 363 8.45 21.78 0.66
N GLY A 364 7.86 22.39 1.68
CA GLY A 364 7.27 23.71 1.53
C GLY A 364 8.33 24.81 1.46
N ASP A 365 7.98 25.93 0.81
CA ASP A 365 8.76 27.15 0.93
C ASP A 365 8.75 27.66 2.38
N PRO A 366 9.80 28.39 2.82
CA PRO A 366 9.79 29.07 4.11
C PRO A 366 8.57 29.97 4.26
N VAL A 367 7.88 29.85 5.40
CA VAL A 367 6.66 30.62 5.69
C VAL A 367 6.95 31.76 6.66
N ASN A 368 6.05 32.75 6.69
CA ASN A 368 6.13 33.83 7.66
C ASN A 368 5.90 33.27 9.07
N ALA A 369 6.75 33.65 10.03
CA ALA A 369 6.60 33.27 11.43
C ALA A 369 5.24 33.68 12.03
N ALA A 370 4.59 34.71 11.48
CA ALA A 370 3.25 35.13 11.90
C ALA A 370 2.15 34.11 11.55
N ASP A 371 2.37 33.24 10.55
CA ASP A 371 1.45 32.17 10.16
C ASP A 371 1.62 30.89 10.98
N ALA A 372 2.75 30.76 11.68
CA ALA A 372 3.09 29.57 12.44
C ALA A 372 2.70 29.67 13.92
N VAL A 373 2.46 28.51 14.52
CA VAL A 373 2.13 28.35 15.93
C VAL A 373 3.31 27.68 16.61
N ARG A 374 3.79 28.21 17.73
CA ARG A 374 4.89 27.55 18.44
C ARG A 374 4.36 26.29 19.13
N PRO A 375 5.11 25.17 19.15
CA PRO A 375 4.65 23.95 19.79
C PRO A 375 4.24 24.16 21.26
N GLU A 376 4.96 25.02 21.99
CA GLU A 376 4.65 25.34 23.38
C GLU A 376 3.35 26.15 23.59
N ASP A 377 2.81 26.77 22.54
CA ASP A 377 1.54 27.51 22.60
C ASP A 377 0.33 26.59 22.33
N VAL A 378 0.56 25.32 22.01
CA VAL A 378 -0.52 24.33 21.83
C VAL A 378 -0.87 23.72 23.18
N ILE A 379 -2.10 23.97 23.63
CA ILE A 379 -2.60 23.58 24.94
C ILE A 379 -3.54 22.37 24.78
N ASP A 380 -3.28 21.30 25.52
CA ASP A 380 -4.21 20.18 25.64
C ASP A 380 -5.35 20.56 26.60
N VAL A 381 -6.55 20.78 26.05
CA VAL A 381 -7.78 21.08 26.79
C VAL A 381 -8.75 19.91 26.76
N THR A 382 -8.27 18.68 26.50
CA THR A 382 -9.12 17.48 26.38
C THR A 382 -9.97 17.25 27.62
N SER A 383 -9.42 17.46 28.82
CA SER A 383 -10.15 17.27 30.09
C SER A 383 -11.27 18.30 30.31
N HIS A 384 -11.31 19.37 29.52
CA HIS A 384 -12.34 20.42 29.60
C HIS A 384 -13.52 20.15 28.66
N LEU A 385 -13.46 19.14 27.79
CA LEU A 385 -14.56 18.79 26.91
C LEU A 385 -15.57 17.88 27.64
N GLY A 386 -16.80 18.37 27.82
CA GLY A 386 -17.93 17.60 28.29
C GLY A 386 -18.44 16.59 27.26
N ALA A 387 -19.12 15.54 27.72
CA ALA A 387 -19.67 14.49 26.85
C ALA A 387 -20.75 15.01 25.86
N ASP A 388 -21.36 16.16 26.14
CA ASP A 388 -22.31 16.85 25.26
C ASP A 388 -21.61 17.78 24.23
N GLY A 389 -20.27 17.83 24.23
CA GLY A 389 -19.47 18.70 23.37
C GLY A 389 -19.26 20.12 23.92
N THR A 390 -19.74 20.42 25.13
CA THR A 390 -19.45 21.71 25.79
C THR A 390 -17.99 21.79 26.20
N LEU A 391 -17.32 22.91 25.92
CA LEU A 391 -15.95 23.17 26.36
C LEU A 391 -15.95 24.08 27.58
N ASP A 392 -15.55 23.55 28.74
CA ASP A 392 -15.36 24.29 30.00
C ASP A 392 -13.94 24.86 30.09
N TRP A 393 -13.58 25.63 29.06
CA TRP A 393 -12.32 26.33 28.95
C TRP A 393 -12.49 27.56 28.05
N LEU A 394 -11.90 28.68 28.46
CA LEU A 394 -11.80 29.89 27.66
C LEU A 394 -10.37 30.43 27.79
N PRO A 395 -9.82 31.03 26.72
CA PRO A 395 -8.54 31.70 26.81
C PRO A 395 -8.65 32.98 27.63
N ASP A 396 -7.56 33.34 28.31
CA ASP A 396 -7.47 34.58 29.09
C ASP A 396 -7.47 35.83 28.19
N GLU A 397 -6.84 35.72 27.01
CA GLU A 397 -6.74 36.79 26.02
C GLU A 397 -6.73 36.28 24.57
N GLY A 398 -7.17 37.15 23.67
CA GLY A 398 -7.11 36.93 22.22
C GLY A 398 -8.14 35.93 21.68
N GLU A 399 -7.90 35.54 20.43
CA GLU A 399 -8.68 34.57 19.67
C GLU A 399 -7.91 33.25 19.58
N TRP A 400 -8.60 32.14 19.73
CA TRP A 400 -8.03 30.80 19.76
C TRP A 400 -8.75 29.88 18.79
N THR A 401 -7.99 29.01 18.15
CA THR A 401 -8.51 27.89 17.38
C THR A 401 -8.51 26.65 18.26
N VAL A 402 -9.66 26.00 18.40
CA VAL A 402 -9.81 24.72 19.08
C VAL A 402 -10.00 23.64 18.03
N LEU A 403 -9.14 22.63 18.09
CA LEU A 403 -9.17 21.42 17.25
C LEU A 403 -9.59 20.24 18.10
N ARG A 404 -10.74 19.64 17.80
CA ARG A 404 -11.13 18.35 18.39
C ARG A 404 -10.73 17.25 17.42
N PHE A 405 -9.78 16.43 17.82
CA PHE A 405 -9.31 15.28 17.07
C PHE A 405 -10.02 14.01 17.54
N GLY A 406 -10.37 13.17 16.58
CA GLY A 406 -10.77 11.80 16.81
C GLY A 406 -10.25 10.91 15.69
N HIS A 407 -10.65 9.65 15.71
CA HIS A 407 -10.44 8.74 14.58
C HIS A 407 -11.76 8.14 14.12
N SER A 408 -11.83 7.83 12.83
CA SER A 408 -12.90 7.04 12.22
C SER A 408 -12.32 6.03 11.23
N LEU A 409 -13.14 5.16 10.64
CA LEU A 409 -12.60 4.10 9.79
C LEU A 409 -12.19 4.61 8.42
N THR A 410 -11.17 3.97 7.83
CA THR A 410 -10.82 4.17 6.42
C THR A 410 -11.88 3.58 5.49
N GLY A 411 -12.66 2.61 6.00
CA GLY A 411 -13.71 1.87 5.30
C GLY A 411 -13.21 0.83 4.30
N HIS A 412 -11.91 0.59 4.22
CA HIS A 412 -11.35 -0.40 3.28
C HIS A 412 -11.77 -1.83 3.64
N LEU A 413 -11.94 -2.64 2.59
CA LEU A 413 -12.44 -4.00 2.64
C LEU A 413 -11.45 -4.93 1.94
N ASN A 414 -11.36 -6.18 2.39
CA ASN A 414 -10.63 -7.19 1.62
C ASN A 414 -11.29 -7.40 0.26
N ALA A 415 -10.46 -7.51 -0.77
CA ALA A 415 -10.97 -7.60 -2.13
C ALA A 415 -10.05 -8.43 -3.03
N PRO A 416 -10.59 -8.92 -4.15
CA PRO A 416 -11.99 -9.10 -4.47
C PRO A 416 -12.45 -10.45 -3.89
N ALA A 417 -13.25 -10.36 -2.83
CA ALA A 417 -13.83 -11.51 -2.17
C ALA A 417 -15.31 -11.66 -2.54
N PRO A 418 -15.89 -12.87 -2.42
CA PRO A 418 -17.34 -13.04 -2.37
C PRO A 418 -17.97 -12.17 -1.26
N GLU A 419 -19.21 -11.72 -1.43
CA GLU A 419 -19.87 -10.82 -0.46
C GLU A 419 -19.95 -11.43 0.95
N ASP A 420 -20.16 -12.74 1.07
CA ASP A 420 -20.20 -13.49 2.33
C ASP A 420 -18.84 -13.64 3.03
N ALA A 421 -17.75 -13.29 2.34
CA ALA A 421 -16.39 -13.29 2.83
C ALA A 421 -15.74 -11.88 2.82
N THR A 422 -16.50 -10.84 2.47
CA THR A 422 -16.03 -9.45 2.43
C THR A 422 -16.32 -8.77 3.78
N GLY A 423 -15.34 -8.04 4.30
CA GLY A 423 -15.51 -7.19 5.48
C GLY A 423 -14.33 -6.24 5.68
N LEU A 424 -14.35 -5.51 6.79
CA LEU A 424 -13.35 -4.50 7.10
C LEU A 424 -11.94 -5.10 7.11
N GLU A 425 -10.98 -4.38 6.53
CA GLU A 425 -9.57 -4.63 6.77
C GLU A 425 -9.23 -4.35 8.23
N VAL A 426 -8.54 -5.29 8.89
CA VAL A 426 -8.08 -5.12 10.28
C VAL A 426 -7.10 -3.95 10.39
N ASP A 427 -7.10 -3.26 11.54
CA ASP A 427 -6.09 -2.26 11.90
C ASP A 427 -4.69 -2.88 11.80
N LYS A 428 -3.92 -2.44 10.81
CA LYS A 428 -2.60 -3.01 10.48
C LYS A 428 -1.53 -2.57 11.49
N LEU A 429 -1.80 -1.51 12.23
CA LEU A 429 -0.83 -0.91 13.13
C LEU A 429 -0.96 -1.44 14.56
N ASP A 430 -1.84 -2.41 14.81
CA ASP A 430 -2.08 -3.02 16.12
C ASP A 430 -1.95 -4.56 16.05
N ALA A 431 -0.87 -5.09 16.64
CA ALA A 431 -0.57 -6.52 16.61
C ALA A 431 -1.62 -7.37 17.34
N GLY A 432 -2.27 -6.82 18.37
CA GLY A 432 -3.33 -7.49 19.11
C GLY A 432 -4.58 -7.67 18.25
N LEU A 433 -4.95 -6.65 17.49
CA LEU A 433 -6.08 -6.72 16.55
C LEU A 433 -5.78 -7.65 15.36
N VAL A 434 -4.55 -7.62 14.83
CA VAL A 434 -4.12 -8.59 13.81
C VAL A 434 -4.18 -10.03 14.36
N THR A 435 -3.76 -10.24 15.61
CA THR A 435 -3.89 -11.55 16.27
C THR A 435 -5.35 -11.97 16.43
N GLU A 436 -6.24 -11.07 16.89
CA GLU A 436 -7.70 -11.30 16.99
C GLU A 436 -8.29 -11.71 15.63
N TYR A 437 -7.86 -11.06 14.54
CA TYR A 437 -8.26 -11.43 13.18
C TYR A 437 -7.86 -12.87 12.84
N PHE A 438 -6.59 -13.24 13.06
CA PHE A 438 -6.07 -14.57 12.72
C PHE A 438 -6.58 -15.69 13.62
N GLU A 439 -6.87 -15.41 14.89
CA GLU A 439 -7.56 -16.36 15.77
C GLU A 439 -8.90 -16.78 15.17
N ASN A 440 -9.65 -15.83 14.61
CA ASN A 440 -10.90 -16.12 13.92
C ASN A 440 -10.66 -16.81 12.57
N TYR A 441 -9.77 -16.27 11.74
CA TYR A 441 -9.51 -16.79 10.39
C TYR A 441 -9.02 -18.25 10.42
N LEU A 442 -8.00 -18.54 11.23
CA LEU A 442 -7.43 -19.89 11.36
C LEU A 442 -8.37 -20.85 12.08
N ARG A 443 -9.26 -20.36 12.96
CA ARG A 443 -10.31 -21.20 13.56
C ARG A 443 -11.24 -21.78 12.49
N PHE A 444 -11.55 -21.05 11.42
CA PHE A 444 -12.38 -21.59 10.33
C PHE A 444 -11.70 -22.77 9.61
N PHE A 445 -10.38 -22.69 9.42
CA PHE A 445 -9.61 -23.81 8.88
C PHE A 445 -9.52 -24.96 9.89
N GLN A 446 -9.31 -24.66 11.17
CA GLN A 446 -9.30 -25.66 12.24
C GLN A 446 -10.63 -26.43 12.31
N GLU A 447 -11.77 -25.74 12.16
CA GLU A 447 -13.11 -26.35 12.08
C GLU A 447 -13.25 -27.24 10.83
N ALA A 448 -12.76 -26.76 9.68
CA ALA A 448 -12.83 -27.48 8.41
C ALA A 448 -11.93 -28.72 8.36
N LEU A 449 -10.73 -28.65 8.96
CA LEU A 449 -9.64 -29.60 8.76
C LEU A 449 -9.38 -30.49 9.99
N GLY A 450 -9.66 -29.99 11.19
CA GLY A 450 -9.12 -30.53 12.44
C GLY A 450 -7.65 -30.15 12.65
N GLY A 451 -7.09 -30.50 13.82
CA GLY A 451 -5.72 -30.08 14.19
C GLY A 451 -4.59 -30.83 13.48
N GLU A 452 -4.88 -31.92 12.77
CA GLU A 452 -3.86 -32.73 12.10
C GLU A 452 -3.49 -32.22 10.70
N LEU A 453 -4.38 -31.46 10.06
CA LEU A 453 -4.23 -30.94 8.69
C LEU A 453 -4.12 -29.40 8.66
N LEU A 454 -3.71 -28.80 9.78
CA LEU A 454 -3.37 -27.38 9.90
C LEU A 454 -2.07 -27.25 10.70
N GLY A 455 -1.05 -26.61 10.13
CA GLY A 455 0.29 -26.53 10.72
C GLY A 455 1.31 -27.30 9.88
N PRO A 456 2.11 -28.23 10.41
CA PRO A 456 3.15 -28.92 9.62
C PRO A 456 2.62 -29.83 8.49
N LYS A 457 1.31 -30.10 8.44
CA LYS A 457 0.63 -30.94 7.43
C LYS A 457 -0.68 -30.32 7.00
N GLY A 458 -1.18 -30.71 5.83
CA GLY A 458 -2.37 -30.09 5.23
C GLY A 458 -2.10 -28.64 4.86
N VAL A 459 -2.87 -27.70 5.41
CA VAL A 459 -2.59 -26.27 5.25
C VAL A 459 -1.36 -25.92 6.09
N SER A 460 -0.24 -25.73 5.40
CA SER A 460 1.10 -25.65 5.99
C SER A 460 1.84 -24.35 5.71
N ALA A 461 1.19 -23.43 5.01
CA ALA A 461 1.74 -22.11 4.77
C ALA A 461 0.65 -21.04 4.71
N LEU A 462 1.05 -19.80 4.99
CA LEU A 462 0.27 -18.59 4.78
C LEU A 462 0.94 -17.77 3.68
N LEU A 463 0.13 -17.10 2.86
CA LEU A 463 0.59 -16.17 1.85
C LEU A 463 -0.05 -14.80 2.07
N SER A 464 0.76 -13.78 2.33
CA SER A 464 0.34 -12.40 2.15
C SER A 464 0.72 -11.96 0.74
N ASP A 465 -0.31 -11.67 -0.04
CA ASP A 465 -0.23 -11.04 -1.36
C ASP A 465 0.23 -9.57 -1.23
N SER A 466 0.46 -8.88 -2.35
CA SER A 466 0.78 -7.47 -2.36
C SER A 466 -0.33 -6.65 -1.69
N ILE A 467 0.06 -5.66 -0.88
CA ILE A 467 -0.88 -4.97 0.00
C ILE A 467 -1.66 -3.87 -0.74
N GLU A 468 -2.98 -4.05 -0.81
CA GLU A 468 -3.90 -3.11 -1.48
C GLU A 468 -4.98 -2.57 -0.51
N SER A 469 -4.68 -2.56 0.79
CA SER A 469 -5.63 -2.18 1.85
C SER A 469 -5.89 -0.67 1.96
N GLY A 470 -5.13 0.14 1.20
CA GLY A 470 -5.22 1.59 1.23
C GLY A 470 -4.53 2.23 2.45
N PRO A 471 -4.54 3.56 2.51
CA PRO A 471 -3.83 4.29 3.56
C PRO A 471 -4.56 4.23 4.90
N GLN A 472 -3.78 4.07 5.97
CA GLN A 472 -4.16 4.22 7.38
C GLN A 472 -3.11 5.10 8.07
N ASN A 473 -3.54 6.08 8.86
CA ASN A 473 -2.63 6.99 9.55
C ASN A 473 -2.85 7.07 11.06
N TRP A 474 -3.70 6.20 11.62
CA TRP A 474 -3.94 6.17 13.05
C TRP A 474 -4.15 4.76 13.57
N THR A 475 -3.83 4.58 14.85
CA THR A 475 -4.27 3.47 15.70
C THR A 475 -4.41 3.95 17.13
N ALA A 476 -5.14 3.23 17.99
CA ALA A 476 -5.37 3.66 19.37
C ALA A 476 -4.05 3.83 20.16
N ALA A 477 -3.04 3.01 19.87
CA ALA A 477 -1.72 3.09 20.50
C ALA A 477 -0.78 4.15 19.89
N MET A 478 -1.20 4.90 18.86
CA MET A 478 -0.31 5.75 18.05
C MET A 478 0.51 6.74 18.89
N ARG A 479 -0.10 7.43 19.86
CA ARG A 479 0.64 8.40 20.72
C ARG A 479 1.79 7.74 21.47
N LYS A 480 1.52 6.57 22.08
CA LYS A 480 2.51 5.80 22.83
C LYS A 480 3.61 5.27 21.90
N GLU A 481 3.23 4.68 20.77
CA GLU A 481 4.18 4.14 19.79
C GLU A 481 5.08 5.23 19.22
N PHE A 482 4.50 6.38 18.87
CA PHE A 482 5.24 7.54 18.39
C PHE A 482 6.25 8.04 19.42
N GLU A 483 5.82 8.24 20.67
CA GLU A 483 6.71 8.73 21.74
C GLU A 483 7.88 7.76 21.98
N VAL A 484 7.61 6.45 22.02
CA VAL A 484 8.65 5.42 22.18
C VAL A 484 9.65 5.42 21.02
N ARG A 485 9.16 5.57 19.78
CA ARG A 485 9.98 5.42 18.57
C ARG A 485 10.70 6.69 18.16
N ARG A 486 10.12 7.87 18.43
CA ARG A 486 10.61 9.18 17.99
C ARG A 486 11.20 10.01 19.13
N GLY A 487 10.85 9.71 20.37
CA GLY A 487 11.42 10.33 21.58
C GLY A 487 10.77 11.64 22.01
N TYR A 488 9.58 11.97 21.51
CA TYR A 488 8.80 13.15 21.92
C TYR A 488 7.28 12.93 21.74
N ASP A 489 6.47 13.73 22.43
CA ASP A 489 5.01 13.68 22.33
C ASP A 489 4.51 14.32 21.03
N LEU A 490 3.58 13.66 20.34
CA LEU A 490 3.00 14.15 19.09
C LEU A 490 1.96 15.25 19.29
N LEU A 491 1.33 15.38 20.47
CA LEU A 491 0.18 16.28 20.62
C LEU A 491 0.47 17.75 20.25
N PRO A 492 1.59 18.36 20.68
CA PRO A 492 1.90 19.74 20.28
C PRO A 492 2.02 19.92 18.77
N TRP A 493 2.33 18.86 18.04
CA TRP A 493 2.55 18.87 16.59
C TRP A 493 1.36 18.35 15.78
N LEU A 494 0.38 17.69 16.43
CA LEU A 494 -0.80 17.13 15.79
C LEU A 494 -1.61 18.13 14.93
N PRO A 495 -1.68 19.45 15.25
CA PRO A 495 -2.28 20.44 14.34
C PRO A 495 -1.72 20.42 12.91
N ALA A 496 -0.47 19.98 12.71
CA ALA A 496 0.15 19.82 11.40
C ALA A 496 -0.61 18.86 10.48
N VAL A 497 -1.28 17.83 11.02
CA VAL A 497 -2.12 16.91 10.24
C VAL A 497 -3.27 17.66 9.55
N THR A 498 -3.76 18.73 10.18
CA THR A 498 -4.81 19.56 9.59
C THR A 498 -4.27 20.49 8.51
N GLY A 499 -2.95 20.64 8.36
CA GLY A 499 -2.26 21.58 7.50
C GLY A 499 -1.89 22.91 8.18
N ILE A 500 -2.04 23.04 9.49
CA ILE A 500 -1.57 24.19 10.27
C ILE A 500 -0.06 24.07 10.49
N ILE A 501 0.67 25.17 10.37
CA ILE A 501 2.12 25.16 10.56
C ILE A 501 2.42 25.27 12.05
N VAL A 502 3.12 24.27 12.58
CA VAL A 502 3.64 24.24 13.95
C VAL A 502 5.16 24.38 13.92
N GLY A 503 5.71 25.29 14.70
CA GLY A 503 7.11 25.70 14.64
C GLY A 503 7.40 26.49 13.37
N ASP A 504 7.98 25.83 12.37
CA ASP A 504 8.14 26.32 11.01
C ASP A 504 7.77 25.23 9.99
N ALA A 505 7.88 25.55 8.69
CA ALA A 505 7.55 24.61 7.62
C ALA A 505 8.41 23.33 7.67
N GLN A 506 9.71 23.46 7.95
CA GLN A 506 10.63 22.32 8.00
C GLN A 506 10.36 21.44 9.23
N GLN A 507 10.09 22.04 10.38
CA GLN A 507 9.76 21.32 11.61
C GLN A 507 8.43 20.58 11.49
N SER A 508 7.42 21.22 10.90
CA SER A 508 6.14 20.57 10.59
C SER A 508 6.31 19.39 9.62
N ASP A 509 7.10 19.57 8.56
CA ASP A 509 7.37 18.51 7.59
C ASP A 509 8.18 17.35 8.21
N ALA A 510 9.12 17.66 9.12
CA ALA A 510 9.87 16.65 9.89
C ALA A 510 8.95 15.86 10.84
N PHE A 511 8.04 16.51 11.54
CA PHE A 511 7.02 15.82 12.35
C PHE A 511 6.14 14.89 11.49
N LEU A 512 5.66 15.37 10.35
CA LEU A 512 4.84 14.56 9.45
C LEU A 512 5.65 13.40 8.85
N TRP A 513 6.96 13.59 8.61
CA TRP A 513 7.86 12.50 8.23
C TRP A 513 7.99 11.45 9.35
N ASP A 514 8.18 11.88 10.60
CA ASP A 514 8.23 10.98 11.77
C ASP A 514 6.92 10.20 11.95
N LEU A 515 5.77 10.83 11.69
CA LEU A 515 4.47 10.16 11.72
C LEU A 515 4.40 9.07 10.65
N ARG A 516 4.78 9.38 9.41
CA ARG A 516 4.82 8.38 8.30
C ARG A 516 5.82 7.26 8.57
N LYS A 517 6.98 7.56 9.17
CA LYS A 517 7.98 6.53 9.53
C LYS A 517 7.47 5.65 10.66
N THR A 518 6.75 6.21 11.63
CA THR A 518 6.08 5.44 12.70
C THR A 518 5.02 4.51 12.12
N ILE A 519 4.16 4.99 11.21
CA ILE A 519 3.17 4.17 10.50
C ILE A 519 3.85 3.02 9.75
N SER A 520 4.94 3.30 9.03
CA SER A 520 5.65 2.28 8.23
C SER A 520 6.29 1.19 9.10
N GLY A 521 6.93 1.57 10.22
CA GLY A 521 7.51 0.60 11.17
C GLY A 521 6.44 -0.23 11.88
N LEU A 522 5.31 0.40 12.28
CA LEU A 522 4.18 -0.34 12.85
C LEU A 522 3.56 -1.30 11.84
N LEU A 523 3.44 -0.94 10.57
CA LEU A 523 2.96 -1.86 9.54
C LEU A 523 3.88 -3.08 9.41
N ALA A 524 5.19 -2.90 9.34
CA ALA A 524 6.14 -4.02 9.25
C ALA A 524 6.05 -4.92 10.50
N GLU A 525 6.13 -4.35 11.69
CA GLU A 525 6.17 -5.12 12.94
C GLU A 525 4.81 -5.72 13.33
N ASN A 526 3.76 -4.91 13.35
CA ASN A 526 2.47 -5.28 13.93
C ASN A 526 1.56 -6.01 12.95
N HIS A 527 1.82 -5.92 11.64
CA HIS A 527 1.13 -6.73 10.65
C HIS A 527 2.01 -7.90 10.19
N TYR A 528 3.07 -7.64 9.43
CA TYR A 528 3.92 -8.71 8.88
C TYR A 528 4.63 -9.51 9.97
N GLY A 529 5.19 -8.84 10.98
CA GLY A 529 5.83 -9.49 12.14
C GLY A 529 4.86 -10.32 12.97
N ALA A 530 3.65 -9.83 13.22
CA ALA A 530 2.61 -10.57 13.94
C ALA A 530 2.17 -11.82 13.16
N ILE A 531 1.94 -11.71 11.85
CA ILE A 531 1.57 -12.85 10.99
C ILE A 531 2.69 -13.90 10.99
N ALA A 532 3.95 -13.47 10.86
CA ALA A 532 5.10 -14.36 10.94
C ALA A 532 5.18 -15.10 12.28
N GLY A 533 4.89 -14.41 13.39
CA GLY A 533 4.81 -15.03 14.72
C GLY A 533 3.72 -16.10 14.79
N ILE A 534 2.51 -15.77 14.34
CA ILE A 534 1.35 -16.66 14.32
C ILE A 534 1.60 -17.92 13.48
N ALA A 535 2.24 -17.77 12.31
CA ALA A 535 2.63 -18.87 11.43
C ALA A 535 3.65 -19.79 12.11
N ARG A 536 4.70 -19.20 12.69
CA ARG A 536 5.79 -19.92 13.37
C ARG A 536 5.30 -20.73 14.56
N GLU A 537 4.41 -20.18 15.38
CA GLU A 537 3.80 -20.89 16.52
C GLU A 537 3.03 -22.15 16.08
N ARG A 538 2.56 -22.19 14.84
CA ARG A 538 1.83 -23.32 14.25
C ARG A 538 2.71 -24.21 13.36
N GLY A 539 4.00 -23.91 13.25
CA GLY A 539 4.91 -24.63 12.35
C GLY A 539 4.55 -24.46 10.87
N MET A 540 3.95 -23.32 10.51
CA MET A 540 3.61 -22.97 9.13
C MET A 540 4.68 -22.06 8.52
N THR A 541 4.88 -22.16 7.21
CA THR A 541 5.74 -21.24 6.45
C THR A 541 4.97 -19.95 6.14
N TYR A 542 5.61 -18.80 6.29
CA TYR A 542 5.03 -17.53 5.88
C TYR A 542 5.71 -16.98 4.61
N TYR A 543 4.93 -16.91 3.54
CA TYR A 543 5.25 -16.21 2.31
C TYR A 543 4.67 -14.79 2.37
N ALA A 544 5.47 -13.79 2.02
CA ALA A 544 4.97 -12.42 2.01
C ALA A 544 5.54 -11.60 0.86
N GLU A 545 4.64 -11.01 0.09
CA GLU A 545 4.94 -9.88 -0.78
C GLU A 545 4.91 -8.56 -0.01
N ALA A 546 5.08 -7.44 -0.71
CA ALA A 546 5.02 -6.11 -0.13
C ALA A 546 4.16 -5.15 -0.96
N LEU A 547 4.78 -4.20 -1.64
CA LEU A 547 4.10 -3.09 -2.32
C LEU A 547 3.93 -3.31 -3.82
N GLU A 548 4.81 -4.09 -4.44
CA GLU A 548 4.81 -4.48 -5.88
C GLU A 548 4.93 -3.31 -6.88
N ASP A 549 3.90 -2.46 -6.96
CA ASP A 549 3.72 -1.45 -7.99
C ASP A 549 3.87 -0.03 -7.42
N HIS A 550 5.07 0.54 -7.57
CA HIS A 550 5.46 1.86 -7.09
C HIS A 550 5.26 2.04 -5.58
N ARG A 551 4.23 2.79 -5.17
CA ARG A 551 3.96 3.12 -3.76
C ARG A 551 2.45 3.21 -3.52
N PRO A 552 1.74 2.07 -3.46
CA PRO A 552 0.28 2.05 -3.32
C PRO A 552 -0.19 2.50 -1.93
N GLN A 553 0.66 2.37 -0.91
CA GLN A 553 0.48 2.87 0.45
C GLN A 553 1.84 3.10 1.14
N LEU A 554 1.82 3.58 2.39
CA LEU A 554 3.03 3.73 3.20
C LEU A 554 3.56 2.36 3.63
N GLY A 555 4.88 2.24 3.72
CA GLY A 555 5.60 1.01 4.06
C GLY A 555 7.02 1.05 3.49
N ASP A 556 7.92 0.28 4.13
CA ASP A 556 9.23 -0.05 3.59
C ASP A 556 9.19 -1.49 3.11
N ASP A 557 9.32 -1.70 1.79
CA ASP A 557 9.10 -3.00 1.17
C ASP A 557 10.16 -4.05 1.57
N LEU A 558 11.34 -3.65 2.04
CA LEU A 558 12.31 -4.58 2.64
C LEU A 558 11.91 -4.95 4.07
N GLU A 559 11.59 -3.97 4.91
CA GLU A 559 11.23 -4.18 6.32
C GLU A 559 9.96 -5.05 6.44
N MET A 560 8.94 -4.79 5.61
CA MET A 560 7.71 -5.60 5.54
C MET A 560 8.03 -7.09 5.30
N ARG A 561 8.91 -7.39 4.34
CA ARG A 561 9.28 -8.77 3.98
C ARG A 561 10.31 -9.39 4.91
N SER A 562 11.02 -8.59 5.71
CA SER A 562 12.06 -9.05 6.64
C SER A 562 11.54 -10.06 7.68
N HIS A 563 10.23 -10.06 7.94
CA HIS A 563 9.59 -10.99 8.87
C HIS A 563 9.22 -12.34 8.26
N ALA A 564 9.09 -12.42 6.93
CA ALA A 564 8.69 -13.65 6.23
C ALA A 564 9.77 -14.73 6.30
N ASP A 565 9.35 -16.00 6.16
CA ASP A 565 10.27 -17.11 5.92
C ASP A 565 10.76 -17.09 4.47
N ILE A 566 9.85 -16.72 3.55
CA ILE A 566 10.10 -16.59 2.12
C ILE A 566 9.61 -15.21 1.66
N PRO A 567 10.50 -14.20 1.57
CA PRO A 567 10.16 -12.93 0.95
C PRO A 567 9.81 -13.12 -0.53
N MET A 568 8.78 -12.42 -0.98
CA MET A 568 8.27 -12.50 -2.35
C MET A 568 8.18 -11.12 -3.01
N GLY A 569 8.18 -11.11 -4.33
CA GLY A 569 7.75 -9.99 -5.16
C GLY A 569 7.06 -10.51 -6.43
N ALA A 570 6.74 -9.67 -7.40
CA ALA A 570 6.04 -10.10 -8.62
C ALA A 570 6.78 -9.75 -9.93
N MET A 571 6.52 -10.53 -10.98
CA MET A 571 6.91 -10.19 -12.34
C MET A 571 5.82 -10.54 -13.34
N TRP A 572 5.34 -9.50 -14.01
CA TRP A 572 4.37 -9.65 -15.08
C TRP A 572 5.06 -9.95 -16.42
N CYS A 573 4.36 -10.67 -17.29
CA CYS A 573 4.81 -10.94 -18.65
C CYS A 573 5.02 -9.65 -19.43
N PHE A 574 6.19 -9.52 -20.05
CA PHE A 574 6.55 -8.39 -20.90
C PHE A 574 6.91 -8.84 -22.32
N GLU A 575 6.93 -7.90 -23.27
CA GLU A 575 7.45 -8.16 -24.61
C GLU A 575 8.97 -7.99 -24.62
N PRO A 576 9.74 -8.84 -25.33
CA PRO A 576 11.20 -8.77 -25.35
C PRO A 576 11.75 -7.40 -25.79
N GLU A 577 11.03 -6.69 -26.65
CA GLU A 577 11.46 -5.39 -27.19
C GLU A 577 11.36 -4.26 -26.15
N THR A 578 10.45 -4.38 -25.18
CA THR A 578 10.26 -3.37 -24.12
C THR A 578 10.95 -3.75 -22.82
N GLY A 579 11.17 -5.05 -22.59
CA GLY A 579 11.65 -5.54 -21.30
C GLY A 579 10.61 -5.42 -20.19
N PRO A 580 10.94 -5.87 -18.96
CA PRO A 580 10.07 -5.76 -17.81
C PRO A 580 9.86 -4.29 -17.40
N GLN A 581 8.73 -4.00 -16.76
CA GLN A 581 8.53 -2.70 -16.12
C GLN A 581 9.48 -2.56 -14.93
N ALA A 582 10.01 -1.36 -14.71
CA ALA A 582 11.04 -1.11 -13.71
C ALA A 582 10.56 -1.41 -12.28
N THR A 583 9.31 -1.14 -11.94
CA THR A 583 8.75 -1.50 -10.61
C THR A 583 8.83 -2.99 -10.28
N TYR A 584 8.55 -3.89 -11.23
CA TYR A 584 8.67 -5.35 -11.01
C TYR A 584 10.13 -5.80 -10.88
N VAL A 585 11.05 -5.11 -11.57
CA VAL A 585 12.49 -5.32 -11.38
C VAL A 585 12.93 -4.89 -9.98
N ALA A 586 12.46 -3.72 -9.53
CA ALA A 586 12.73 -3.19 -8.20
C ALA A 586 12.16 -4.09 -7.10
N ASP A 587 10.93 -4.58 -7.28
CA ASP A 587 10.26 -5.44 -6.32
C ASP A 587 10.97 -6.78 -6.13
N LEU A 588 11.30 -7.48 -7.23
CA LEU A 588 12.05 -8.75 -7.15
C LEU A 588 13.44 -8.57 -6.56
N ARG A 589 14.15 -7.50 -6.92
CA ARG A 589 15.46 -7.20 -6.30
C ARG A 589 15.32 -6.86 -4.83
N GLY A 590 14.25 -6.18 -4.42
CA GLY A 590 13.93 -5.94 -3.02
C GLY A 590 13.73 -7.24 -2.25
N ALA A 591 12.89 -8.16 -2.76
CA ALA A 591 12.67 -9.47 -2.16
C ALA A 591 13.96 -10.28 -2.04
N ALA A 592 14.77 -10.30 -3.10
CA ALA A 592 16.06 -11.00 -3.12
C ALA A 592 17.04 -10.40 -2.11
N SER A 593 17.10 -9.06 -2.03
CA SER A 593 17.94 -8.35 -1.06
C SER A 593 17.56 -8.73 0.37
N VAL A 594 16.26 -8.84 0.69
CA VAL A 594 15.81 -9.35 2.00
C VAL A 594 16.36 -10.75 2.25
N ALA A 595 16.25 -11.66 1.28
CA ALA A 595 16.76 -13.01 1.46
C ALA A 595 18.27 -13.05 1.73
N HIS A 596 19.05 -12.29 0.96
CA HIS A 596 20.51 -12.25 1.06
C HIS A 596 21.03 -11.55 2.32
N VAL A 597 20.35 -10.49 2.78
CA VAL A 597 20.80 -9.67 3.93
C VAL A 597 20.37 -10.32 5.24
N TYR A 598 19.12 -10.81 5.30
CA TYR A 598 18.53 -11.35 6.52
C TYR A 598 18.69 -12.87 6.66
N GLY A 599 19.20 -13.56 5.63
CA GLY A 599 19.45 -15.00 5.65
C GLY A 599 18.18 -15.83 5.50
N LYS A 600 17.31 -15.46 4.56
CA LYS A 600 16.07 -16.21 4.27
C LYS A 600 16.37 -17.40 3.36
N ALA A 601 15.53 -18.43 3.48
CA ALA A 601 15.77 -19.71 2.82
C ALA A 601 15.61 -19.65 1.28
N ALA A 602 14.75 -18.76 0.79
CA ALA A 602 14.44 -18.59 -0.62
C ALA A 602 13.89 -17.20 -0.90
N THR A 603 13.97 -16.80 -2.16
CA THR A 603 13.27 -15.63 -2.71
C THR A 603 12.17 -16.14 -3.62
N GLY A 604 10.92 -15.94 -3.22
CA GLY A 604 9.78 -16.31 -4.03
C GLY A 604 9.38 -15.23 -5.03
N ALA A 605 8.59 -15.59 -6.03
CA ALA A 605 7.89 -14.61 -6.86
C ALA A 605 6.49 -15.04 -7.27
N GLU A 606 5.54 -14.11 -7.32
CA GLU A 606 4.36 -14.21 -8.20
C GLU A 606 4.84 -14.08 -9.65
N SER A 607 4.85 -15.21 -10.35
CA SER A 607 5.53 -15.34 -11.63
C SER A 607 4.56 -15.36 -12.79
N MET A 608 4.89 -14.58 -13.82
CA MET A 608 4.30 -14.59 -15.16
C MET A 608 2.86 -14.07 -15.24
N SER A 609 2.43 -13.21 -14.32
CA SER A 609 1.11 -12.56 -14.40
C SER A 609 0.93 -11.85 -15.75
N ALA A 610 -0.22 -12.00 -16.37
CA ALA A 610 -0.41 -11.49 -17.73
C ALA A 610 -1.75 -10.80 -17.89
N PHE A 611 -1.77 -9.70 -18.63
CA PHE A 611 -2.98 -8.92 -18.88
C PHE A 611 -3.43 -9.02 -20.34
N GLY A 612 -4.73 -9.25 -20.56
CA GLY A 612 -5.41 -9.15 -21.86
C GLY A 612 -5.05 -10.22 -22.89
N LYS A 613 -4.32 -11.28 -22.49
CA LYS A 613 -3.76 -12.33 -23.37
C LYS A 613 -4.14 -13.76 -22.92
N PRO A 614 -5.44 -14.10 -22.85
CA PRO A 614 -5.87 -15.43 -22.41
C PRO A 614 -5.39 -16.53 -23.37
N PHE A 615 -4.84 -17.63 -22.83
CA PHE A 615 -4.36 -18.81 -23.58
C PHE A 615 -3.30 -18.50 -24.67
N PHE A 616 -2.59 -17.38 -24.54
CA PHE A 616 -1.58 -16.95 -25.52
C PHE A 616 -0.20 -17.57 -25.30
N PHE A 617 0.12 -17.93 -24.06
CA PHE A 617 1.48 -18.25 -23.64
C PHE A 617 1.78 -19.75 -23.76
N THR A 618 3.04 -20.03 -24.07
CA THR A 618 3.64 -21.37 -24.08
C THR A 618 4.96 -21.30 -23.33
N PRO A 619 5.54 -22.43 -22.88
CA PRO A 619 6.84 -22.42 -22.21
C PRO A 619 7.94 -21.68 -23.00
N ARG A 620 7.89 -21.70 -24.34
CA ARG A 620 8.82 -20.93 -25.19
C ARG A 620 8.74 -19.42 -24.94
N LYS A 621 7.52 -18.88 -24.77
CA LYS A 621 7.30 -17.44 -24.52
C LYS A 621 7.52 -17.06 -23.06
N LEU A 622 7.30 -18.00 -22.14
CA LEU A 622 7.46 -17.78 -20.71
C LEU A 622 8.92 -17.88 -20.26
N LYS A 623 9.76 -18.64 -21.00
CA LYS A 623 11.17 -18.84 -20.63
C LYS A 623 11.94 -17.52 -20.41
N PRO A 624 11.90 -16.51 -21.30
CA PRO A 624 12.62 -15.26 -21.05
C PRO A 624 12.15 -14.49 -19.80
N ILE A 625 10.87 -14.64 -19.43
CA ILE A 625 10.30 -13.99 -18.24
C ILE A 625 10.87 -14.65 -16.99
N VAL A 626 10.79 -15.99 -16.89
CA VAL A 626 11.33 -16.74 -15.75
C VAL A 626 12.85 -16.65 -15.67
N ASP A 627 13.55 -16.60 -16.81
CA ASP A 627 15.00 -16.36 -16.82
C ASP A 627 15.34 -14.98 -16.24
N MET A 628 14.53 -13.96 -16.53
CA MET A 628 14.69 -12.64 -15.93
C MET A 628 14.46 -12.68 -14.42
N GLU A 629 13.41 -13.37 -13.96
CA GLU A 629 13.15 -13.56 -12.52
C GLU A 629 14.37 -14.20 -11.82
N PHE A 630 14.93 -15.26 -12.40
CA PHE A 630 16.15 -15.90 -11.89
C PHE A 630 17.37 -14.96 -11.84
N VAL A 631 17.57 -14.14 -12.87
CA VAL A 631 18.65 -13.14 -12.91
C VAL A 631 18.47 -12.06 -11.84
N LEU A 632 17.23 -11.78 -11.43
CA LEU A 632 16.90 -10.80 -10.39
C LEU A 632 16.96 -11.37 -8.97
N GLY A 633 17.34 -12.64 -8.81
CA GLY A 633 17.54 -13.28 -7.51
C GLY A 633 16.38 -14.12 -7.02
N VAL A 634 15.30 -14.28 -7.82
CA VAL A 634 14.24 -15.25 -7.53
C VAL A 634 14.83 -16.65 -7.60
N ASN A 635 14.48 -17.50 -6.64
CA ASN A 635 14.86 -18.91 -6.68
C ASN A 635 13.72 -19.84 -6.26
N LEU A 636 12.51 -19.33 -6.06
CA LEU A 636 11.29 -20.11 -5.88
C LEU A 636 10.11 -19.51 -6.68
N ILE A 637 9.76 -20.15 -7.78
CA ILE A 637 8.68 -19.69 -8.67
C ILE A 637 7.30 -20.04 -8.08
N ASN A 638 6.39 -19.06 -8.02
CA ASN A 638 4.96 -19.26 -7.73
C ASN A 638 4.15 -18.82 -8.95
N ILE A 639 3.70 -19.78 -9.75
CA ILE A 639 3.05 -19.50 -11.04
C ILE A 639 1.69 -18.82 -10.81
N HIS A 640 1.57 -17.57 -11.24
CA HIS A 640 0.28 -16.90 -11.39
C HIS A 640 -0.25 -17.18 -12.80
N THR A 641 -1.31 -17.96 -13.00
CA THR A 641 -2.12 -18.67 -12.02
C THR A 641 -2.55 -20.02 -12.61
N SER A 642 -2.94 -20.95 -11.73
CA SER A 642 -3.61 -22.21 -12.06
C SER A 642 -5.03 -22.18 -11.47
N PRO A 643 -6.03 -21.49 -12.07
CA PRO A 643 -7.37 -21.43 -11.50
C PRO A 643 -8.00 -22.82 -11.37
N HIS A 644 -8.76 -23.06 -10.31
CA HIS A 644 -9.47 -24.32 -10.13
C HIS A 644 -10.47 -24.55 -11.27
N GLN A 645 -10.50 -25.78 -11.80
CA GLN A 645 -11.48 -26.14 -12.84
C GLN A 645 -12.47 -27.19 -12.30
N PRO A 646 -13.75 -26.82 -12.11
CA PRO A 646 -14.83 -27.78 -11.88
C PRO A 646 -14.97 -28.77 -13.04
N ASP A 647 -15.64 -29.90 -12.82
CA ASP A 647 -15.87 -30.89 -13.88
C ASP A 647 -16.87 -30.41 -14.95
N ALA A 648 -17.84 -29.59 -14.53
CA ALA A 648 -18.90 -29.11 -15.41
C ALA A 648 -18.48 -27.92 -16.30
N VAL A 649 -17.30 -27.32 -16.05
CA VAL A 649 -16.86 -26.16 -16.85
C VAL A 649 -16.48 -26.60 -18.28
N PRO A 650 -17.02 -25.95 -19.33
CA PRO A 650 -16.58 -26.20 -20.69
C PRO A 650 -15.11 -25.80 -20.87
N LYS A 651 -14.34 -26.63 -21.58
CA LYS A 651 -12.95 -26.31 -21.95
C LYS A 651 -12.90 -25.04 -22.82
N PRO A 652 -11.86 -24.20 -22.69
CA PRO A 652 -10.63 -24.42 -21.90
C PRO A 652 -10.79 -24.14 -20.39
N GLY A 653 -11.97 -23.69 -19.94
CA GLY A 653 -12.37 -23.63 -18.54
C GLY A 653 -12.23 -22.26 -17.88
N ILE A 654 -12.09 -22.24 -16.56
CA ILE A 654 -12.04 -21.03 -15.73
C ILE A 654 -10.68 -20.33 -15.89
N THR A 655 -10.72 -19.00 -15.99
CA THR A 655 -9.56 -18.09 -15.92
C THR A 655 -9.79 -17.05 -14.82
N LEU A 656 -8.75 -16.32 -14.43
CA LEU A 656 -8.88 -15.23 -13.46
C LEU A 656 -9.39 -13.98 -14.19
N SER A 657 -10.71 -13.83 -14.33
CA SER A 657 -11.31 -12.82 -15.22
C SER A 657 -10.91 -13.04 -16.70
N PRO A 658 -11.59 -12.44 -17.71
CA PRO A 658 -11.15 -12.53 -19.11
C PRO A 658 -9.79 -11.86 -19.38
N TYR A 659 -9.20 -11.20 -18.39
CA TYR A 659 -7.99 -10.40 -18.55
C TYR A 659 -6.75 -10.96 -17.88
N LEU A 660 -6.85 -11.68 -16.76
CA LEU A 660 -5.65 -12.09 -16.01
C LEU A 660 -5.28 -13.54 -16.33
N GLY A 661 -4.05 -13.71 -16.78
CA GLY A 661 -3.37 -14.99 -16.93
C GLY A 661 -2.24 -15.12 -15.90
N GLN A 662 -1.53 -16.23 -15.86
CA GLN A 662 -1.57 -17.35 -16.80
C GLN A 662 -2.85 -18.19 -16.73
N SER A 663 -3.10 -18.95 -17.80
CA SER A 663 -4.15 -19.97 -17.84
C SER A 663 -3.57 -21.37 -17.55
N PHE A 664 -2.62 -21.48 -16.62
CA PHE A 664 -1.82 -22.69 -16.39
C PHE A 664 -2.65 -23.75 -15.65
N SER A 665 -3.51 -24.46 -16.36
CA SER A 665 -4.39 -25.48 -15.79
C SER A 665 -4.25 -26.82 -16.50
N ARG A 666 -4.85 -27.88 -15.92
CA ARG A 666 -4.96 -29.21 -16.54
C ARG A 666 -5.68 -29.21 -17.90
N ASN A 667 -6.40 -28.14 -18.24
CA ASN A 667 -7.14 -27.97 -19.48
C ASN A 667 -6.36 -27.23 -20.58
N GLU A 668 -5.19 -26.67 -20.25
CA GLU A 668 -4.33 -26.02 -21.23
C GLU A 668 -3.92 -27.01 -22.34
N THR A 669 -3.80 -26.52 -23.56
CA THR A 669 -3.47 -27.30 -24.76
C THR A 669 -2.17 -28.10 -24.60
N TRP A 670 -1.19 -27.53 -23.89
CA TRP A 670 0.10 -28.13 -23.59
C TRP A 670 0.22 -28.69 -22.17
N ALA A 671 -0.88 -28.84 -21.42
CA ALA A 671 -0.88 -29.37 -20.06
C ALA A 671 -0.24 -30.77 -19.93
N HIS A 672 -0.37 -31.60 -20.97
CA HIS A 672 0.26 -32.92 -21.05
C HIS A 672 1.80 -32.87 -21.14
N ALA A 673 2.36 -31.71 -21.49
CA ALA A 673 3.78 -31.43 -21.63
C ALA A 673 4.27 -30.40 -20.61
N ALA A 674 3.54 -30.19 -19.50
CA ALA A 674 3.93 -29.26 -18.45
C ALA A 674 5.20 -29.72 -17.69
N LYS A 675 5.43 -31.03 -17.56
CA LYS A 675 6.54 -31.57 -16.75
C LYS A 675 7.93 -31.05 -17.14
N PRO A 676 8.35 -31.09 -18.41
CA PRO A 676 9.64 -30.51 -18.82
C PRO A 676 9.81 -29.03 -18.43
N TRP A 677 8.72 -28.26 -18.45
CA TRP A 677 8.73 -26.85 -18.05
C TRP A 677 8.93 -26.69 -16.54
N LEU A 678 8.21 -27.46 -15.72
CA LEU A 678 8.35 -27.41 -14.26
C LEU A 678 9.70 -27.97 -13.80
N ASP A 679 10.21 -29.02 -14.45
CA ASP A 679 11.55 -29.54 -14.19
C ASP A 679 12.64 -28.52 -14.58
N TYR A 680 12.45 -27.73 -15.65
CA TYR A 680 13.37 -26.63 -15.98
C TYR A 680 13.47 -25.62 -14.83
N MET A 681 12.32 -25.12 -14.36
CA MET A 681 12.26 -24.16 -13.26
C MET A 681 12.87 -24.75 -11.98
N ALA A 682 12.50 -25.99 -11.63
CA ALA A 682 12.99 -26.65 -10.42
C ALA A 682 14.51 -26.87 -10.42
N ARG A 683 15.10 -27.17 -11.59
CA ARG A 683 16.55 -27.31 -11.73
C ARG A 683 17.30 -26.00 -11.54
N CYS A 684 16.79 -24.93 -12.14
CA CYS A 684 17.38 -23.60 -11.99
C CYS A 684 17.25 -23.11 -10.55
N SER A 685 16.04 -23.17 -9.98
CA SER A 685 15.78 -22.91 -8.57
C SER A 685 16.72 -23.67 -7.63
N HIS A 686 16.90 -24.97 -7.85
CA HIS A 686 17.79 -25.78 -7.00
C HIS A 686 19.23 -25.25 -7.01
N LEU A 687 19.78 -24.94 -8.18
CA LEU A 687 21.14 -24.38 -8.28
C LEU A 687 21.24 -22.99 -7.66
N LEU A 688 20.24 -22.13 -7.88
CA LEU A 688 20.20 -20.76 -7.36
C LEU A 688 19.95 -20.69 -5.85
N GLN A 689 19.52 -21.79 -5.23
CA GLN A 689 19.43 -21.95 -3.77
C GLN A 689 20.73 -22.45 -3.14
N GLN A 690 21.77 -22.78 -3.93
CA GLN A 690 23.05 -23.25 -3.38
C GLN A 690 24.01 -22.09 -3.10
N GLY A 691 24.83 -22.25 -2.06
CA GLY A 691 25.88 -21.29 -1.73
C GLY A 691 25.33 -19.96 -1.22
N THR A 692 26.06 -18.88 -1.46
CA THR A 692 25.71 -17.51 -1.07
C THR A 692 25.72 -16.61 -2.30
N HIS A 693 24.83 -15.62 -2.33
CA HIS A 693 24.81 -14.63 -3.40
C HIS A 693 26.16 -13.91 -3.52
N ALA A 694 26.63 -13.71 -4.75
CA ALA A 694 27.87 -13.01 -5.03
C ALA A 694 27.56 -11.58 -5.47
N ALA A 695 27.83 -10.63 -4.59
CA ALA A 695 27.60 -9.20 -4.82
C ALA A 695 28.80 -8.38 -4.35
N ASP A 696 29.02 -7.22 -4.96
CA ASP A 696 30.11 -6.31 -4.57
C ASP A 696 29.60 -5.11 -3.78
N VAL A 697 28.32 -4.75 -3.94
CA VAL A 697 27.75 -3.49 -3.44
C VAL A 697 26.55 -3.75 -2.53
N ALA A 698 26.60 -3.19 -1.33
CA ALA A 698 25.45 -2.95 -0.47
C ALA A 698 24.88 -1.56 -0.80
N TYR A 699 23.69 -1.47 -1.38
CA TYR A 699 23.07 -0.22 -1.83
C TYR A 699 22.11 0.30 -0.76
N PHE A 700 22.53 1.29 0.03
CA PHE A 700 21.63 2.00 0.95
C PHE A 700 20.82 3.04 0.19
N TYR A 701 19.50 2.81 0.06
CA TYR A 701 18.60 3.66 -0.75
C TYR A 701 17.97 4.82 0.04
N GLY A 702 18.38 5.03 1.29
CA GLY A 702 17.89 6.09 2.16
C GLY A 702 16.69 5.68 3.01
N GLU A 703 15.93 6.66 3.48
CA GLU A 703 14.92 6.51 4.53
C GLU A 703 13.55 7.09 4.16
N GLU A 704 13.33 7.41 2.88
CA GLU A 704 12.08 8.01 2.39
C GLU A 704 11.18 6.97 1.71
N ALA A 705 11.27 6.85 0.38
CA ALA A 705 10.44 5.95 -0.41
C ALA A 705 10.98 4.51 -0.34
N PRO A 706 10.08 3.51 -0.46
CA PRO A 706 10.47 2.11 -0.60
C PRO A 706 11.22 1.88 -1.92
N VAL A 707 11.85 0.72 -2.08
CA VAL A 707 12.62 0.37 -3.28
C VAL A 707 11.75 0.49 -4.55
N THR A 708 10.53 -0.04 -4.50
CA THR A 708 9.52 0.08 -5.56
C THR A 708 9.13 1.53 -5.87
N GLY A 709 9.17 2.42 -4.88
CA GLY A 709 8.91 3.85 -5.07
C GLY A 709 10.09 4.61 -5.68
N VAL A 710 11.31 4.34 -5.22
CA VAL A 710 12.53 4.99 -5.72
C VAL A 710 12.87 4.54 -7.15
N PHE A 711 12.71 3.24 -7.43
CA PHE A 711 13.15 2.60 -8.67
C PHE A 711 11.97 2.08 -9.52
N GLY A 712 10.74 2.54 -9.25
CA GLY A 712 9.53 2.17 -10.00
C GLY A 712 9.58 2.56 -11.47
N ASP A 713 10.25 3.68 -11.76
CA ASP A 713 10.40 4.26 -13.10
C ASP A 713 11.85 4.31 -13.60
N SER A 714 12.83 3.87 -12.79
CA SER A 714 14.25 4.02 -13.12
C SER A 714 15.11 2.89 -12.54
N ALA A 715 16.25 2.62 -13.18
CA ALA A 715 17.20 1.62 -12.69
C ALA A 715 18.13 2.21 -11.62
N PRO A 716 18.57 1.41 -10.64
CA PRO A 716 19.54 1.86 -9.64
C PRO A 716 20.91 2.14 -10.25
N GLU A 717 21.63 3.07 -9.64
CA GLU A 717 22.95 3.53 -10.05
C GLU A 717 24.06 2.53 -9.69
N VAL A 718 24.10 1.39 -10.38
CA VAL A 718 25.14 0.37 -10.19
C VAL A 718 25.85 0.07 -11.51
N PRO A 719 27.19 0.13 -11.59
CA PRO A 719 27.92 -0.17 -12.82
C PRO A 719 27.69 -1.61 -13.30
N GLU A 720 27.72 -1.80 -14.62
CA GLU A 720 27.62 -3.13 -15.22
C GLU A 720 28.72 -4.07 -14.71
N GLY A 721 28.38 -5.37 -14.58
CA GLY A 721 29.31 -6.41 -14.14
C GLY A 721 29.39 -6.61 -12.63
N HIS A 722 28.66 -5.81 -11.83
CA HIS A 722 28.63 -5.92 -10.38
C HIS A 722 27.24 -6.36 -9.86
N GLY A 723 27.22 -7.38 -9.00
CA GLY A 723 26.04 -7.74 -8.22
C GLY A 723 25.86 -6.79 -7.04
N PHE A 724 24.62 -6.57 -6.60
CA PHE A 724 24.32 -5.75 -5.44
C PHE A 724 23.04 -6.22 -4.75
N ASP A 725 22.87 -5.78 -3.50
CA ASP A 725 21.63 -5.89 -2.74
C ASP A 725 21.25 -4.52 -2.18
N PHE A 726 19.95 -4.24 -2.09
CA PHE A 726 19.43 -3.09 -1.36
C PHE A 726 19.53 -3.31 0.14
N ILE A 727 19.94 -2.28 0.87
CA ILE A 727 19.98 -2.25 2.33
C ILE A 727 19.08 -1.11 2.81
N ASN A 728 18.11 -1.41 3.67
CA ASN A 728 17.31 -0.40 4.36
C ASN A 728 17.97 -0.01 5.69
N LEU A 729 17.35 0.91 6.45
CA LEU A 729 17.92 1.35 7.73
C LEU A 729 18.07 0.20 8.73
N ASP A 730 17.07 -0.69 8.82
CA ASP A 730 17.13 -1.84 9.72
C ASP A 730 18.29 -2.79 9.35
N GLY A 731 18.43 -3.13 8.06
CA GLY A 731 19.54 -3.91 7.55
C GLY A 731 20.90 -3.29 7.89
N LEU A 732 21.04 -1.97 7.72
CA LEU A 732 22.26 -1.24 8.04
C LEU A 732 22.61 -1.28 9.54
N LEU A 733 21.60 -1.16 10.40
CA LEU A 733 21.77 -1.14 11.86
C LEU A 733 22.04 -2.54 12.42
N ASN A 734 21.27 -3.52 11.99
CA ASN A 734 21.13 -4.81 12.68
C ASN A 734 21.75 -5.98 11.93
N HIS A 735 21.97 -5.85 10.61
CA HIS A 735 22.35 -6.97 9.76
C HIS A 735 23.67 -6.79 9.02
N VAL A 736 24.39 -5.69 9.20
CA VAL A 736 25.69 -5.45 8.55
C VAL A 736 26.81 -5.33 9.57
N THR A 737 27.90 -6.05 9.35
CA THR A 737 29.14 -6.00 10.15
C THR A 737 30.36 -5.78 9.24
N VAL A 738 31.49 -5.39 9.82
CA VAL A 738 32.75 -5.17 9.07
C VAL A 738 33.70 -6.34 9.29
N THR A 739 34.24 -6.90 8.21
CA THR A 739 35.24 -7.98 8.25
C THR A 739 36.64 -7.42 8.47
N PRO A 740 37.63 -8.24 8.93
CA PRO A 740 38.99 -7.76 9.22
C PRO A 740 39.74 -7.12 8.05
N ASP A 741 39.34 -7.41 6.82
CA ASP A 741 39.87 -6.84 5.58
C ASP A 741 39.10 -5.59 5.09
N GLY A 742 38.17 -5.07 5.89
CA GLY A 742 37.38 -3.87 5.57
C GLY A 742 36.18 -4.12 4.65
N GLY A 743 35.85 -5.38 4.38
CA GLY A 743 34.61 -5.77 3.71
C GLY A 743 33.39 -5.68 4.65
N LEU A 744 32.21 -5.86 4.09
CA LEU A 744 30.94 -5.92 4.81
C LEU A 744 30.42 -7.35 4.79
N LEU A 745 29.89 -7.83 5.90
CA LEU A 745 29.28 -9.15 6.03
C LEU A 745 27.88 -9.03 6.62
N THR A 746 26.90 -9.63 5.95
CA THR A 746 25.52 -9.67 6.43
C THR A 746 25.20 -10.85 7.33
N THR A 747 24.09 -10.78 8.06
CA THR A 747 23.52 -11.94 8.77
C THR A 747 23.26 -13.12 7.83
N GLY A 748 22.82 -12.86 6.60
CA GLY A 748 22.63 -13.89 5.57
C GLY A 748 23.92 -14.47 4.99
N GLY A 749 25.09 -13.99 5.41
CA GLY A 749 26.38 -14.48 4.95
C GLY A 749 26.86 -13.89 3.63
N THR A 750 26.18 -12.85 3.13
CA THR A 750 26.59 -12.15 1.90
C THR A 750 27.73 -11.17 2.23
N HIS A 751 28.76 -11.20 1.41
CA HIS A 751 29.92 -10.31 1.53
C HIS A 751 29.83 -9.18 0.51
N TYR A 752 30.08 -7.94 0.93
CA TYR A 752 30.19 -6.80 0.02
C TYR A 752 31.53 -6.08 0.23
N ARG A 753 31.96 -5.34 -0.79
CA ARG A 753 33.20 -4.56 -0.77
C ARG A 753 32.93 -3.07 -0.56
N LEU A 754 31.69 -2.64 -0.79
CA LEU A 754 31.30 -1.24 -0.81
C LEU A 754 29.89 -1.08 -0.23
N LEU A 755 29.73 -0.13 0.70
CA LEU A 755 28.42 0.47 0.99
C LEU A 755 28.23 1.69 0.08
N TYR A 756 27.23 1.66 -0.80
CA TYR A 756 26.87 2.79 -1.64
C TYR A 756 25.69 3.57 -1.03
N LEU A 757 25.81 4.89 -0.94
CA LEU A 757 24.73 5.79 -0.52
C LEU A 757 24.04 6.33 -1.76
N GLY A 758 22.86 5.78 -2.07
CA GLY A 758 22.07 6.14 -3.24
C GLY A 758 20.61 6.44 -2.91
N GLY A 759 19.74 6.42 -3.92
CA GLY A 759 18.31 6.72 -3.77
C GLY A 759 18.06 8.05 -3.04
N SER A 760 17.35 7.97 -1.91
CA SER A 760 16.97 9.12 -1.08
C SER A 760 18.00 9.49 0.01
N SER A 761 19.14 8.79 0.10
CA SER A 761 20.14 8.97 1.18
C SER A 761 20.87 10.32 1.18
N ARG A 762 20.55 11.25 0.27
CA ARG A 762 20.93 12.66 0.40
C ARG A 762 20.39 13.31 1.68
N ARG A 763 19.32 12.76 2.26
CA ARG A 763 18.84 13.11 3.61
C ARG A 763 18.91 11.87 4.47
N MET A 764 19.49 11.98 5.65
CA MET A 764 19.68 10.84 6.54
C MET A 764 19.38 11.23 7.97
N THR A 765 18.78 10.32 8.72
CA THR A 765 18.64 10.50 10.16
C THR A 765 20.02 10.48 10.81
N LEU A 766 20.11 11.14 11.97
CA LEU A 766 21.32 11.07 12.80
C LEU A 766 21.68 9.64 13.17
N THR A 767 20.69 8.76 13.29
CA THR A 767 20.88 7.31 13.52
C THR A 767 21.64 6.65 12.37
N ALA A 768 21.20 6.86 11.12
CA ALA A 768 21.90 6.32 9.95
C ALA A 768 23.31 6.89 9.82
N VAL A 769 23.48 8.21 9.98
CA VAL A 769 24.80 8.86 9.89
C VAL A 769 25.78 8.32 10.93
N ARG A 770 25.34 8.15 12.18
CA ARG A 770 26.16 7.55 13.25
C ARG A 770 26.55 6.12 12.90
N ARG A 771 25.60 5.32 12.40
CA ARG A 771 25.87 3.95 12.01
C ARG A 771 26.90 3.85 10.88
N ILE A 772 26.77 4.71 9.86
CA ILE A 772 27.73 4.76 8.75
C ILE A 772 29.12 5.18 9.24
N ALA A 773 29.19 6.13 10.17
CA ALA A 773 30.46 6.53 10.78
C ALA A 773 31.12 5.37 11.55
N GLU A 774 30.35 4.59 12.31
CA GLU A 774 30.85 3.39 12.99
C GLU A 774 31.42 2.35 11.99
N LEU A 775 30.75 2.14 10.86
CA LEU A 775 31.23 1.22 9.82
C LEU A 775 32.53 1.73 9.18
N LEU A 776 32.62 3.04 8.91
CA LEU A 776 33.85 3.68 8.40
C LEU A 776 35.01 3.55 9.38
N ASP A 777 34.78 3.82 10.67
CA ASP A 777 35.80 3.71 11.73
C ASP A 777 36.30 2.27 11.90
N ALA A 778 35.43 1.28 11.63
CA ALA A 778 35.78 -0.13 11.60
C ALA A 778 36.51 -0.58 10.32
N GLY A 779 36.67 0.30 9.33
CA GLY A 779 37.43 0.04 8.10
C GLY A 779 36.61 -0.25 6.85
N ALA A 780 35.28 -0.10 6.89
CA ALA A 780 34.43 -0.26 5.71
C ALA A 780 34.71 0.82 4.66
N THR A 781 34.52 0.48 3.39
CA THR A 781 34.51 1.48 2.30
C THR A 781 33.08 1.94 2.03
N VAL A 782 32.87 3.26 2.02
CA VAL A 782 31.58 3.90 1.70
C VAL A 782 31.77 4.83 0.51
N ALA A 783 30.88 4.79 -0.48
CA ALA A 783 30.84 5.73 -1.59
C ALA A 783 29.46 6.37 -1.71
N GLY A 784 29.42 7.66 -2.01
CA GLY A 784 28.20 8.42 -2.20
C GLY A 784 28.41 9.88 -1.81
N TRP A 785 27.35 10.68 -1.95
CA TRP A 785 27.39 12.08 -1.57
C TRP A 785 27.24 12.24 -0.06
N ARG A 786 27.87 13.29 0.48
CA ARG A 786 27.61 13.71 1.86
C ARG A 786 26.11 14.10 1.97
N PRO A 787 25.39 13.67 3.02
CA PRO A 787 24.00 14.10 3.21
C PRO A 787 23.92 15.62 3.37
N GLU A 788 22.85 16.19 2.83
CA GLU A 788 22.53 17.62 2.84
C GLU A 788 21.91 18.05 4.17
N SER A 789 21.16 17.14 4.82
CA SER A 789 20.47 17.36 6.09
C SER A 789 20.41 16.09 6.93
#